data_AF-A0A166CX20-F1
#
_entry.id   AF-A0A166CX20-F1
#
_cell.length_a   1.000
_cell.length_b   1.000
_cell.length_c   1.000
_cell.angle_alpha   90.00
_cell.angle_beta   90.00
_cell.angle_gamma   90.00
#
_symmetry.space_group_name_H-M   'P 1'
#
loop_
_entity.id
_entity.type
_entity.pdbx_description
1 polymer ?
#
loop_
_entity_poly.entity_id
_entity_poly.type
_entity_poly.pdbx_seq_one_letter_code
_entity_poly.pdbx_strand_id
1 'polypeptide(L)'
;MYKNEFKKLSIFLIISAIIAIGAFSLIGTTNAVDVTINNTTTIRDAAINNNSFTNGSTLYLEDGVYSGAGNKALTVNKNMTIAGKTKGGAIIDMENSGRAFTINAGINLTLINITFINGNTTGNGGVITSTQANATLTITDCTFENNTANNGGAIYMGGDGSSNTIENSVFKNNKAGTSYGAAYLAGVNSTNLVDNCTFENNTANSYGALRMGGDGSSNTLKNSVFKNHKASTGSYGATSLSGINSTNLVDNCTFENNTSTASYGALIMSGDGSSNTLKNSVFTNNKAGSNRGAAYLTGVNSTNLVDNCTFENNTAGSQHANLDMDGEGSSNTLKNSVFKNNKAGNICGAAYLTGVNSTNLVDNCTFENNTAGSQYGALHMGGDGSSNTIKNSVFKNNKADTYGAIYISGDGSNSVLDNVTVVNNSAGIDSGGIGFTKDNNVLTIKNSTISDNTAVRDGGALYASGTNQTINIEGSALVNNSAKTGGALDINGEGSEVNIDSSLFENNSAGSTGGAIDINGESHEININNSTFNNNSARNGGAISSNGDDNNLTVNNTDFSNNNAINKGGVINSNGNNNVIVLDNSTANNNNAKNGGAISSTGDENKIAIDNSELSGNNDGILSSEGDDNKITVDNSTITNNTAKDGLITNEGDNNNVAINNTNSTNNTGDIVYNTGNNNTESENNSNITVDVTYETNTDLVISSSNGQITITAILTNKNTGEKLAGEKVYFYVNGEQVGSATTDKYGEARFIYKVPKTANYSIYAKSQQTTITNSTGKYTFKESASVTKSLNVNKPLTPAKIKVYSKKTTSKKTKNYKIYYITYSIKNYGEKTGTKTFTKSLKNILKKHKLYKIQTTKNTKYNYNKASKILKTMVKNLAYNKIAKLKITVYKKA
;
A
#
# COMPACT_ATOMS: atom_id res chain seq x y z
N MET A 1 -0.99 -44.37 0.39
CA MET A 1 -0.87 -45.37 1.48
C MET A 1 -1.88 -45.19 2.62
N TYR A 2 -2.39 -43.99 2.91
CA TYR A 2 -3.23 -43.70 4.09
C TYR A 2 -4.65 -44.29 4.15
N LYS A 3 -5.26 -44.66 3.01
CA LYS A 3 -6.64 -45.19 3.00
C LYS A 3 -6.78 -46.62 3.56
N ASN A 4 -5.69 -47.39 3.54
CA ASN A 4 -5.67 -48.77 4.06
C ASN A 4 -5.39 -48.82 5.57
N GLU A 5 -4.72 -47.83 6.15
CA GLU A 5 -4.45 -47.80 7.59
C GLU A 5 -5.68 -47.39 8.40
N PHE A 6 -6.50 -46.46 7.88
CA PHE A 6 -7.77 -46.09 8.51
C PHE A 6 -8.79 -47.25 8.54
N LYS A 7 -8.83 -48.06 7.48
CA LYS A 7 -9.63 -49.30 7.47
C LYS A 7 -9.11 -50.32 8.46
N LYS A 8 -7.79 -50.48 8.59
CA LYS A 8 -7.18 -51.39 9.59
C LYS A 8 -7.47 -50.94 11.01
N LEU A 9 -7.40 -49.65 11.32
CA LEU A 9 -7.69 -49.10 12.65
C LEU A 9 -9.18 -49.21 13.00
N SER A 10 -10.07 -48.93 12.04
CA SER A 10 -11.52 -49.09 12.21
C SER A 10 -11.92 -50.56 12.39
N ILE A 11 -11.32 -51.48 11.61
CA ILE A 11 -11.52 -52.93 11.77
C ILE A 11 -10.94 -53.41 13.12
N PHE A 12 -9.79 -52.88 13.56
CA PHE A 12 -9.20 -53.24 14.85
C PHE A 12 -10.05 -52.74 16.03
N LEU A 13 -10.64 -51.54 15.96
CA LEU A 13 -11.56 -51.01 16.98
C LEU A 13 -12.90 -51.74 17.02
N ILE A 14 -13.45 -52.12 15.86
CA ILE A 14 -14.67 -52.93 15.79
C ILE A 14 -14.40 -54.34 16.32
N ILE A 15 -13.26 -54.96 15.98
CA ILE A 15 -12.85 -56.26 16.52
C ILE A 15 -12.58 -56.15 18.03
N SER A 16 -11.99 -55.04 18.52
CA SER A 16 -11.78 -54.82 19.96
C SER A 16 -13.08 -54.59 20.72
N ALA A 17 -14.06 -53.91 20.13
CA ALA A 17 -15.40 -53.74 20.69
C ALA A 17 -16.19 -55.07 20.69
N ILE A 18 -16.06 -55.88 19.63
CA ILE A 18 -16.66 -57.22 19.57
C ILE A 18 -15.95 -58.20 20.53
N ILE A 19 -14.63 -58.08 20.73
CA ILE A 19 -13.88 -58.85 21.73
C ILE A 19 -14.22 -58.36 23.15
N ALA A 20 -14.47 -57.07 23.38
CA ALA A 20 -14.96 -56.57 24.67
C ALA A 20 -16.37 -57.08 24.97
N ILE A 21 -17.27 -57.10 23.97
CA ILE A 21 -18.62 -57.67 24.09
C ILE A 21 -18.57 -59.19 24.25
N GLY A 22 -17.61 -59.88 23.59
CA GLY A 22 -17.42 -61.34 23.66
C GLY A 22 -16.58 -61.85 24.84
N ALA A 23 -15.76 -61.01 25.48
CA ALA A 23 -15.00 -61.39 26.67
C ALA A 23 -15.86 -61.37 27.94
N PHE A 24 -17.00 -60.67 27.93
CA PHE A 24 -18.00 -60.71 29.00
C PHE A 24 -18.86 -61.99 29.00
N SER A 25 -18.80 -62.83 27.97
CA SER A 25 -19.64 -64.04 27.87
C SER A 25 -18.99 -65.34 28.40
N LEU A 26 -17.87 -65.27 29.14
CA LEU A 26 -17.15 -66.47 29.61
C LEU A 26 -16.99 -66.59 31.13
N ILE A 27 -17.73 -65.81 31.93
CA ILE A 27 -17.81 -66.00 33.38
C ILE A 27 -19.29 -66.11 33.74
N GLY A 28 -19.68 -67.27 34.30
CA GLY A 28 -21.05 -67.78 34.38
C GLY A 28 -22.12 -66.72 34.67
N THR A 29 -22.99 -66.46 33.69
CA THR A 29 -24.09 -65.52 33.81
C THR A 29 -25.35 -66.25 34.27
N THR A 30 -25.88 -65.84 35.43
CA THR A 30 -27.33 -65.76 35.57
C THR A 30 -27.81 -64.76 34.53
N ASN A 31 -28.71 -65.15 33.63
CA ASN A 31 -29.25 -64.24 32.62
C ASN A 31 -29.81 -62.99 33.32
N ALA A 32 -29.40 -61.81 32.86
CA ALA A 32 -29.99 -60.56 33.30
C ALA A 32 -31.50 -60.60 33.02
N VAL A 33 -32.32 -60.29 34.01
CA VAL A 33 -33.78 -60.40 33.88
C VAL A 33 -34.33 -59.02 33.57
N ASP A 34 -34.93 -58.89 32.39
CA ASP A 34 -35.64 -57.66 32.03
C ASP A 34 -36.94 -57.58 32.84
N VAL A 35 -37.16 -56.42 33.46
CA VAL A 35 -38.35 -56.13 34.26
C VAL A 35 -39.10 -55.00 33.58
N THR A 36 -40.42 -55.13 33.41
CA THR A 36 -41.27 -54.04 32.92
C THR A 36 -42.21 -53.61 34.03
N ILE A 37 -42.33 -52.29 34.24
CA ILE A 37 -43.26 -51.71 35.21
C ILE A 37 -44.08 -50.58 34.60
N ASN A 38 -45.30 -50.40 35.09
CA ASN A 38 -46.05 -49.16 34.92
C ASN A 38 -45.81 -48.22 36.12
N ASN A 39 -46.43 -47.04 36.10
CA ASN A 39 -46.27 -46.03 37.14
C ASN A 39 -46.95 -46.34 38.49
N THR A 40 -47.47 -47.55 38.70
CA THR A 40 -47.98 -48.01 40.00
C THR A 40 -46.93 -48.77 40.82
N THR A 41 -45.88 -49.29 40.17
CA THR A 41 -44.73 -49.92 40.83
C THR A 41 -43.57 -48.94 40.86
N THR A 42 -42.83 -48.89 41.96
CA THR A 42 -41.70 -47.96 42.08
C THR A 42 -40.42 -48.50 41.45
N ILE A 43 -39.57 -47.62 40.94
CA ILE A 43 -38.25 -47.98 40.38
C ILE A 43 -37.38 -48.63 41.47
N ARG A 44 -37.44 -48.14 42.71
CA ARG A 44 -36.74 -48.74 43.85
C ARG A 44 -37.13 -50.20 44.05
N ASP A 45 -38.42 -50.50 44.05
CA ASP A 45 -38.90 -51.87 44.27
C ASP A 45 -38.56 -52.79 43.11
N ALA A 46 -38.60 -52.26 41.88
CA ALA A 46 -38.32 -53.04 40.68
C ALA A 46 -36.82 -53.31 40.43
N ALA A 47 -35.94 -52.36 40.75
CA ALA A 47 -34.52 -52.41 40.39
C ALA A 47 -33.55 -52.52 41.57
N ILE A 48 -33.86 -51.90 42.71
CA ILE A 48 -32.95 -51.81 43.86
C ILE A 48 -33.23 -52.91 44.88
N ASN A 49 -34.49 -53.05 45.30
CA ASN A 49 -34.94 -54.02 46.30
C ASN A 49 -35.29 -55.39 45.69
N ASN A 50 -35.20 -55.53 44.36
CA ASN A 50 -35.53 -56.76 43.66
C ASN A 50 -34.30 -57.68 43.54
N ASN A 51 -34.33 -58.81 44.23
CA ASN A 51 -33.25 -59.80 44.17
C ASN A 51 -33.14 -60.47 42.78
N SER A 52 -34.21 -60.47 41.98
CA SER A 52 -34.19 -60.95 40.59
C SER A 52 -33.60 -59.93 39.63
N PHE A 53 -33.47 -58.66 40.03
CA PHE A 53 -32.80 -57.63 39.23
C PHE A 53 -31.28 -57.69 39.49
N THR A 54 -30.58 -58.38 38.61
CA THR A 54 -29.15 -58.70 38.71
C THR A 54 -28.29 -57.72 37.90
N ASN A 55 -26.97 -57.80 38.07
CA ASN A 55 -26.01 -56.96 37.33
C ASN A 55 -26.19 -57.12 35.82
N GLY A 56 -26.43 -56.01 35.12
CA GLY A 56 -26.68 -55.95 33.68
C GLY A 56 -28.17 -55.98 33.28
N SER A 57 -29.10 -56.04 34.24
CA SER A 57 -30.54 -56.09 33.94
C SER A 57 -31.09 -54.78 33.38
N THR A 58 -32.16 -54.90 32.58
CA THR A 58 -32.90 -53.75 32.03
C THR A 58 -34.24 -53.57 32.72
N LEU A 59 -34.53 -52.35 33.17
CA LEU A 59 -35.86 -51.94 33.64
C LEU A 59 -36.56 -51.14 32.54
N TYR A 60 -37.65 -51.68 32.01
CA TYR A 60 -38.55 -50.99 31.08
C TYR A 60 -39.66 -50.25 31.83
N LEU A 61 -39.81 -48.97 31.52
CA LEU A 61 -40.88 -48.11 32.01
C LEU A 61 -41.95 -47.96 30.92
N GLU A 62 -43.18 -48.37 31.23
CA GLU A 62 -44.35 -47.99 30.43
C GLU A 62 -44.60 -46.48 30.53
N ASP A 63 -45.42 -45.96 29.63
CA ASP A 63 -45.77 -44.53 29.63
C ASP A 63 -46.47 -44.15 30.94
N GLY A 64 -46.06 -43.02 31.52
CA GLY A 64 -46.61 -42.53 32.77
C GLY A 64 -45.65 -41.66 33.58
N VAL A 65 -46.21 -41.05 34.63
CA VAL A 65 -45.46 -40.22 35.59
C VAL A 65 -45.09 -41.06 36.81
N TYR A 66 -43.79 -41.23 37.04
CA TYR A 66 -43.18 -41.93 38.16
C TYR A 66 -42.73 -40.90 39.21
N SER A 67 -43.57 -40.65 40.21
CA SER A 67 -43.33 -39.69 41.30
C SER A 67 -43.29 -40.40 42.67
N GLY A 68 -43.00 -39.66 43.74
CA GLY A 68 -42.95 -40.19 45.10
C GLY A 68 -41.61 -40.83 45.50
N ALA A 69 -41.49 -41.17 46.79
CA ALA A 69 -40.21 -41.54 47.41
C ALA A 69 -39.54 -42.79 46.78
N GLY A 70 -40.31 -43.72 46.23
CA GLY A 70 -39.79 -44.91 45.57
C GLY A 70 -39.14 -44.66 44.20
N ASN A 71 -39.29 -43.45 43.64
CA ASN A 71 -38.77 -43.09 42.31
C ASN A 71 -37.64 -42.05 42.38
N LYS A 72 -37.19 -41.69 43.60
CA LYS A 72 -36.09 -40.75 43.85
C LYS A 72 -35.15 -41.23 44.95
N ALA A 73 -33.96 -40.62 45.01
CA ALA A 73 -32.86 -40.93 45.92
C ALA A 73 -32.40 -42.40 45.83
N LEU A 74 -32.20 -42.89 44.61
CA LEU A 74 -31.82 -44.27 44.31
C LEU A 74 -30.29 -44.40 44.21
N THR A 75 -29.70 -45.28 45.01
CA THR A 75 -28.27 -45.62 44.90
C THR A 75 -28.09 -46.77 43.90
N VAL A 76 -27.43 -46.49 42.78
CA VAL A 76 -27.13 -47.46 41.73
C VAL A 76 -25.82 -48.19 42.10
N ASN A 77 -25.95 -49.44 42.51
CA ASN A 77 -24.86 -50.28 43.02
C ASN A 77 -24.58 -51.53 42.16
N LYS A 78 -25.25 -51.64 41.01
CA LYS A 78 -25.12 -52.71 40.02
C LYS A 78 -25.18 -52.06 38.64
N ASN A 79 -24.52 -52.65 37.65
CA ASN A 79 -24.69 -52.24 36.27
C ASN A 79 -26.15 -52.43 35.87
N MET A 80 -26.77 -51.45 35.22
CA MET A 80 -28.17 -51.55 34.81
C MET A 80 -28.54 -50.58 33.69
N THR A 81 -29.60 -50.93 32.98
CA THR A 81 -30.27 -50.08 32.00
C THR A 81 -31.67 -49.72 32.51
N ILE A 82 -32.08 -48.47 32.37
CA ILE A 82 -33.48 -48.04 32.57
C ILE A 82 -33.95 -47.38 31.28
N ALA A 83 -35.03 -47.89 30.70
CA ALA A 83 -35.50 -47.48 29.39
C ALA A 83 -37.01 -47.20 29.39
N GLY A 84 -37.42 -46.03 28.90
CA GLY A 84 -38.82 -45.80 28.49
C GLY A 84 -39.14 -46.65 27.27
N LYS A 85 -40.29 -47.34 27.26
CA LYS A 85 -40.74 -48.10 26.09
C LYS A 85 -41.03 -47.22 24.89
N THR A 86 -41.51 -46.01 25.13
CA THR A 86 -41.70 -44.98 24.12
C THR A 86 -40.85 -43.76 24.45
N LYS A 87 -40.36 -43.05 23.41
CA LYS A 87 -39.53 -41.85 23.57
C LYS A 87 -40.34 -40.73 24.23
N GLY A 88 -39.97 -40.37 25.46
CA GLY A 88 -40.60 -39.30 26.23
C GLY A 88 -41.90 -39.69 26.94
N GLY A 89 -42.36 -40.93 26.81
CA GLY A 89 -43.59 -41.41 27.46
C GLY A 89 -43.43 -41.69 28.95
N ALA A 90 -42.26 -42.15 29.38
CA ALA A 90 -41.93 -42.32 30.79
C ALA A 90 -41.32 -41.02 31.37
N ILE A 91 -42.00 -40.44 32.35
CA ILE A 91 -41.58 -39.21 33.05
C ILE A 91 -41.23 -39.57 34.49
N ILE A 92 -40.00 -39.32 34.92
CA ILE A 92 -39.63 -39.43 36.33
C ILE A 92 -39.66 -38.00 36.91
N ASP A 93 -40.56 -37.75 37.86
CA ASP A 93 -40.78 -36.44 38.48
C ASP A 93 -40.27 -36.44 39.93
N MET A 94 -39.27 -35.60 40.22
CA MET A 94 -38.67 -35.48 41.55
C MET A 94 -39.47 -34.54 42.46
N GLU A 95 -40.54 -33.90 41.95
CA GLU A 95 -41.48 -33.07 42.70
C GLU A 95 -40.81 -31.86 43.37
N ASN A 96 -39.83 -31.26 42.70
CA ASN A 96 -39.00 -30.17 43.24
C ASN A 96 -38.29 -30.55 44.54
N SER A 97 -37.96 -31.84 44.73
CA SER A 97 -37.34 -32.34 45.96
C SER A 97 -36.46 -33.57 45.73
N GLY A 98 -35.15 -33.40 45.88
CA GLY A 98 -34.15 -34.46 45.77
C GLY A 98 -33.64 -34.67 44.34
N ARG A 99 -33.03 -35.83 44.12
CA ARG A 99 -32.47 -36.28 42.83
C ARG A 99 -32.92 -37.71 42.53
N ALA A 100 -32.82 -38.17 41.28
CA ALA A 100 -33.18 -39.54 40.91
C ALA A 100 -32.11 -40.55 41.35
N PHE A 101 -30.85 -40.37 40.93
CA PHE A 101 -29.80 -41.40 41.00
C PHE A 101 -28.47 -40.91 41.60
N THR A 102 -27.83 -41.78 42.37
CA THR A 102 -26.43 -41.70 42.81
C THR A 102 -25.70 -42.96 42.38
N ILE A 103 -24.60 -42.83 41.60
CA ILE A 103 -23.88 -43.98 41.03
C ILE A 103 -22.64 -44.32 41.87
N ASN A 104 -22.46 -45.60 42.22
CA ASN A 104 -21.30 -46.08 42.95
C ASN A 104 -20.04 -46.27 42.06
N ALA A 105 -18.89 -46.48 42.70
CA ALA A 105 -17.62 -46.76 42.02
C ALA A 105 -17.72 -47.97 41.08
N GLY A 106 -17.19 -47.87 39.87
CA GLY A 106 -17.14 -48.97 38.90
C GLY A 106 -18.49 -49.40 38.31
N ILE A 107 -19.57 -48.64 38.54
CA ILE A 107 -20.92 -48.98 38.08
C ILE A 107 -21.26 -48.27 36.76
N ASN A 108 -21.91 -49.01 35.85
CA ASN A 108 -22.50 -48.50 34.61
C ASN A 108 -24.02 -48.29 34.75
N LEU A 109 -24.47 -47.06 34.58
CA LEU A 109 -25.89 -46.72 34.42
C LEU A 109 -26.16 -46.29 32.97
N THR A 110 -27.10 -46.99 32.32
CA THR A 110 -27.62 -46.62 30.99
C THR A 110 -29.07 -46.13 31.10
N LEU A 111 -29.37 -44.96 30.52
CA LEU A 111 -30.70 -44.34 30.51
C LEU A 111 -31.16 -44.07 29.08
N ILE A 112 -32.36 -44.54 28.72
CA ILE A 112 -32.88 -44.45 27.34
C ILE A 112 -34.33 -43.95 27.35
N ASN A 113 -34.68 -42.99 26.48
CA ASN A 113 -36.07 -42.57 26.22
C ASN A 113 -36.84 -42.00 27.42
N ILE A 114 -36.17 -41.44 28.44
CA ILE A 114 -36.82 -40.96 29.67
C ILE A 114 -36.81 -39.44 29.75
N THR A 115 -37.89 -38.87 30.29
CA THR A 115 -37.98 -37.46 30.68
C THR A 115 -37.80 -37.31 32.19
N PHE A 116 -36.85 -36.49 32.62
CA PHE A 116 -36.56 -36.16 34.02
C PHE A 116 -36.95 -34.73 34.32
N ILE A 117 -37.85 -34.53 35.29
CA ILE A 117 -38.33 -33.20 35.67
C ILE A 117 -38.22 -32.91 37.15
N ASN A 118 -38.07 -31.62 37.45
CA ASN A 118 -38.20 -31.03 38.78
C ASN A 118 -37.25 -31.64 39.83
N GLY A 119 -36.05 -32.08 39.43
CA GLY A 119 -34.96 -32.35 40.36
C GLY A 119 -34.60 -31.07 41.14
N ASN A 120 -34.41 -31.15 42.44
CA ASN A 120 -34.04 -29.99 43.25
C ASN A 120 -33.23 -30.40 44.47
N THR A 121 -31.95 -30.05 44.49
CA THR A 121 -31.02 -30.40 45.54
C THR A 121 -30.10 -29.23 45.88
N THR A 122 -29.67 -29.14 47.13
CA THR A 122 -28.58 -28.23 47.54
C THR A 122 -27.20 -28.84 47.32
N GLY A 123 -27.12 -30.08 46.82
CA GLY A 123 -25.88 -30.75 46.43
C GLY A 123 -25.57 -30.66 44.94
N ASN A 124 -24.73 -31.56 44.45
CA ASN A 124 -24.43 -31.70 43.02
C ASN A 124 -25.43 -32.62 42.31
N GLY A 125 -25.74 -32.34 41.03
CA GLY A 125 -26.57 -33.19 40.19
C GLY A 125 -28.04 -33.22 40.59
N GLY A 126 -28.88 -32.42 39.95
CA GLY A 126 -30.32 -32.35 40.26
C GLY A 126 -31.08 -33.64 39.98
N VAL A 127 -30.55 -34.46 39.07
CA VAL A 127 -31.09 -35.78 38.70
C VAL A 127 -30.08 -36.88 38.98
N ILE A 128 -28.82 -36.71 38.55
CA ILE A 128 -27.79 -37.76 38.58
C ILE A 128 -26.51 -37.22 39.23
N THR A 129 -25.92 -37.97 40.15
CA THR A 129 -24.57 -37.66 40.67
C THR A 129 -23.66 -38.88 40.76
N SER A 130 -22.35 -38.67 40.54
CA SER A 130 -21.26 -39.53 40.99
C SER A 130 -19.97 -38.74 41.20
N THR A 131 -19.26 -39.06 42.28
CA THR A 131 -17.88 -38.59 42.54
C THR A 131 -16.91 -39.76 42.65
N GLN A 132 -17.36 -40.97 42.32
CA GLN A 132 -16.65 -42.21 42.57
C GLN A 132 -15.88 -42.66 41.34
N ALA A 133 -14.71 -43.28 41.55
CA ALA A 133 -13.84 -43.72 40.47
C ALA A 133 -14.52 -44.72 39.54
N ASN A 134 -14.18 -44.64 38.25
CA ASN A 134 -14.60 -45.55 37.18
C ASN A 134 -16.12 -45.71 37.01
N ALA A 135 -16.92 -44.73 37.47
CA ALA A 135 -18.35 -44.71 37.18
C ALA A 135 -18.60 -44.42 35.69
N THR A 136 -19.56 -45.13 35.09
CA THR A 136 -19.95 -44.97 33.68
C THR A 136 -21.40 -44.51 33.58
N LEU A 137 -21.65 -43.50 32.76
CA LEU A 137 -22.99 -42.99 32.48
C LEU A 137 -23.24 -42.95 30.98
N THR A 138 -24.27 -43.64 30.51
CA THR A 138 -24.74 -43.60 29.13
C THR A 138 -26.16 -43.06 29.08
N ILE A 139 -26.40 -42.03 28.29
CA ILE A 139 -27.71 -41.39 28.13
C ILE A 139 -28.02 -41.29 26.64
N THR A 140 -29.20 -41.78 26.25
CA THR A 140 -29.65 -41.73 24.86
C THR A 140 -31.12 -41.32 24.81
N ASP A 141 -31.46 -40.37 23.93
CA ASP A 141 -32.85 -39.96 23.66
C ASP A 141 -33.63 -39.51 24.91
N CYS A 142 -32.94 -38.90 25.89
CA CYS A 142 -33.55 -38.45 27.14
C CYS A 142 -33.77 -36.93 27.17
N THR A 143 -34.68 -36.48 28.04
CA THR A 143 -34.93 -35.04 28.30
C THR A 143 -34.73 -34.72 29.78
N PHE A 144 -33.99 -33.66 30.08
CA PHE A 144 -33.79 -33.13 31.43
C PHE A 144 -34.35 -31.71 31.47
N GLU A 145 -35.47 -31.52 32.17
CA GLU A 145 -36.17 -30.24 32.21
C GLU A 145 -36.41 -29.73 33.64
N ASN A 146 -36.16 -28.43 33.86
CA ASN A 146 -36.41 -27.73 35.12
C ASN A 146 -35.71 -28.35 36.35
N ASN A 147 -34.51 -28.90 36.19
CA ASN A 147 -33.74 -29.47 37.30
C ASN A 147 -32.80 -28.44 37.91
N THR A 148 -32.70 -28.43 39.24
CA THR A 148 -31.92 -27.48 40.03
C THR A 148 -30.93 -28.19 40.95
N ALA A 149 -29.68 -27.73 40.94
CA ALA A 149 -28.61 -28.17 41.84
C ALA A 149 -27.65 -27.02 42.20
N ASN A 150 -26.62 -27.27 43.01
CA ASN A 150 -25.51 -26.31 43.17
C ASN A 150 -24.52 -26.38 42.00
N ASN A 151 -24.14 -27.59 41.57
CA ASN A 151 -23.31 -27.81 40.38
C ASN A 151 -23.94 -28.88 39.49
N GLY A 152 -23.97 -28.63 38.17
CA GLY A 152 -24.60 -29.56 37.22
C GLY A 152 -26.09 -29.68 37.48
N GLY A 153 -26.88 -28.70 37.00
CA GLY A 153 -28.31 -28.57 37.34
C GLY A 153 -29.12 -29.86 37.17
N ALA A 154 -28.75 -30.71 36.20
CA ALA A 154 -29.26 -32.07 36.06
C ALA A 154 -28.23 -33.15 36.41
N ILE A 155 -26.99 -33.04 35.91
CA ILE A 155 -26.00 -34.14 35.96
C ILE A 155 -24.68 -33.67 36.55
N TYR A 156 -24.12 -34.46 37.47
CA TYR A 156 -22.76 -34.30 37.96
C TYR A 156 -21.99 -35.62 37.96
N MET A 157 -20.96 -35.73 37.11
CA MET A 157 -20.03 -36.85 37.05
C MET A 157 -18.62 -36.33 37.26
N GLY A 158 -18.04 -36.59 38.43
CA GLY A 158 -16.74 -36.03 38.85
C GLY A 158 -15.72 -37.06 39.32
N GLY A 159 -15.96 -38.35 39.10
CA GLY A 159 -15.05 -39.42 39.51
C GLY A 159 -13.93 -39.67 38.51
N ASP A 160 -12.74 -39.98 39.01
CA ASP A 160 -11.56 -40.32 38.18
C ASP A 160 -11.80 -41.56 37.33
N GLY A 161 -11.29 -41.57 36.10
CA GLY A 161 -11.49 -42.66 35.15
C GLY A 161 -12.95 -42.84 34.70
N SER A 162 -13.83 -41.87 34.98
CA SER A 162 -15.23 -41.96 34.55
C SER A 162 -15.37 -41.91 33.02
N SER A 163 -16.36 -42.61 32.50
CA SER A 163 -16.69 -42.64 31.08
C SER A 163 -18.15 -42.22 30.89
N ASN A 164 -18.37 -41.10 30.23
CA ASN A 164 -19.69 -40.48 30.12
C ASN A 164 -20.06 -40.25 28.65
N THR A 165 -21.18 -40.81 28.22
CA THR A 165 -21.72 -40.64 26.86
C THR A 165 -23.14 -40.12 26.92
N ILE A 166 -23.41 -39.01 26.22
CA ILE A 166 -24.73 -38.39 26.13
C ILE A 166 -25.04 -38.15 24.65
N GLU A 167 -26.10 -38.77 24.16
CA GLU A 167 -26.49 -38.74 22.75
C GLU A 167 -27.96 -38.39 22.58
N ASN A 168 -28.29 -37.65 21.52
CA ASN A 168 -29.66 -37.40 21.06
C ASN A 168 -30.60 -36.82 22.14
N SER A 169 -30.03 -36.06 23.10
CA SER A 169 -30.72 -35.68 24.33
C SER A 169 -30.91 -34.17 24.47
N VAL A 170 -31.86 -33.78 25.32
CA VAL A 170 -32.28 -32.38 25.51
C VAL A 170 -32.09 -31.96 26.97
N PHE A 171 -31.42 -30.82 27.19
CA PHE A 171 -31.27 -30.18 28.49
C PHE A 171 -31.90 -28.78 28.43
N LYS A 172 -33.04 -28.62 29.09
CA LYS A 172 -33.83 -27.39 28.99
C LYS A 172 -34.13 -26.80 30.36
N ASN A 173 -33.93 -25.49 30.51
CA ASN A 173 -34.28 -24.74 31.72
C ASN A 173 -33.67 -25.31 33.02
N ASN A 174 -32.54 -26.01 32.95
CA ASN A 174 -31.86 -26.49 34.13
C ASN A 174 -31.06 -25.34 34.78
N LYS A 175 -30.96 -25.38 36.11
CA LYS A 175 -30.39 -24.31 36.92
C LYS A 175 -29.32 -24.83 37.86
N ALA A 176 -28.17 -24.17 37.88
CA ALA A 176 -27.15 -24.37 38.91
C ALA A 176 -27.01 -23.12 39.79
N GLY A 177 -27.06 -23.30 41.12
CA GLY A 177 -26.82 -22.22 42.08
C GLY A 177 -25.37 -21.73 42.08
N THR A 178 -24.42 -22.54 41.61
CA THR A 178 -23.00 -22.20 41.52
C THR A 178 -22.51 -22.28 40.08
N SER A 179 -22.33 -23.49 39.52
CA SER A 179 -21.76 -23.64 38.18
C SER A 179 -22.43 -24.71 37.31
N TYR A 180 -22.40 -24.50 35.98
CA TYR A 180 -22.82 -25.46 34.94
C TYR A 180 -24.31 -25.81 35.03
N GLY A 181 -25.14 -24.98 34.39
CA GLY A 181 -26.59 -25.02 34.52
C GLY A 181 -27.23 -26.36 34.15
N ALA A 182 -26.62 -27.17 33.30
CA ALA A 182 -27.13 -28.48 32.90
C ALA A 182 -26.28 -29.65 33.42
N ALA A 183 -25.02 -29.73 33.01
CA ALA A 183 -24.21 -30.93 33.22
C ALA A 183 -22.74 -30.61 33.54
N TYR A 184 -22.17 -31.40 34.44
CA TYR A 184 -20.75 -31.42 34.79
C TYR A 184 -20.19 -32.82 34.54
N LEU A 185 -19.24 -32.94 33.62
CA LEU A 185 -18.58 -34.19 33.25
C LEU A 185 -17.06 -34.01 33.39
N ALA A 186 -16.50 -34.21 34.58
CA ALA A 186 -15.08 -33.98 34.76
C ALA A 186 -14.44 -34.75 35.91
N GLY A 187 -13.70 -35.80 35.56
CA GLY A 187 -12.76 -36.50 36.43
C GLY A 187 -11.38 -36.62 35.79
N VAL A 188 -10.34 -36.87 36.59
CA VAL A 188 -8.99 -37.12 36.07
C VAL A 188 -9.02 -38.37 35.19
N ASN A 189 -8.34 -38.34 34.04
CA ASN A 189 -8.33 -39.40 33.03
C ASN A 189 -9.74 -39.85 32.58
N SER A 190 -10.72 -38.95 32.64
CA SER A 190 -12.09 -39.26 32.19
C SER A 190 -12.22 -39.21 30.67
N THR A 191 -13.22 -39.92 30.14
CA THR A 191 -13.61 -39.84 28.72
C THR A 191 -15.05 -39.36 28.64
N ASN A 192 -15.28 -38.25 27.94
CA ASN A 192 -16.58 -37.61 27.86
C ASN A 192 -16.98 -37.38 26.40
N LEU A 193 -18.16 -37.84 26.03
CA LEU A 193 -18.78 -37.65 24.71
C LEU A 193 -20.16 -37.02 24.87
N VAL A 194 -20.38 -35.91 24.16
CA VAL A 194 -21.69 -35.30 23.97
C VAL A 194 -21.93 -35.14 22.47
N ASP A 195 -22.94 -35.84 21.94
CA ASP A 195 -23.25 -35.88 20.51
C ASP A 195 -24.74 -35.60 20.25
N ASN A 196 -25.03 -34.81 19.23
CA ASN A 196 -26.40 -34.53 18.77
C ASN A 196 -27.35 -34.10 19.89
N CYS A 197 -26.87 -33.23 20.79
CA CYS A 197 -27.63 -32.78 21.95
C CYS A 197 -28.07 -31.31 21.81
N THR A 198 -29.16 -30.96 22.49
CA THR A 198 -29.64 -29.57 22.58
C THR A 198 -29.60 -29.09 24.02
N PHE A 199 -28.88 -28.00 24.26
CA PHE A 199 -28.87 -27.27 25.53
C PHE A 199 -29.58 -25.94 25.31
N GLU A 200 -30.64 -25.69 26.07
CA GLU A 200 -31.48 -24.51 25.91
C GLU A 200 -31.83 -23.87 27.25
N ASN A 201 -31.65 -22.56 27.35
CA ASN A 201 -32.08 -21.75 28.51
C ASN A 201 -31.55 -22.26 29.87
N ASN A 202 -30.44 -23.01 29.86
CA ASN A 202 -29.79 -23.43 31.09
C ASN A 202 -29.08 -22.23 31.72
N THR A 203 -29.18 -22.10 33.04
CA THR A 203 -28.70 -20.94 33.79
C THR A 203 -27.81 -21.35 34.95
N ALA A 204 -26.77 -20.56 35.20
CA ALA A 204 -25.92 -20.72 36.37
C ALA A 204 -25.34 -19.37 36.80
N ASN A 205 -24.83 -19.30 38.02
CA ASN A 205 -24.06 -18.13 38.44
C ASN A 205 -22.75 -18.03 37.63
N SER A 206 -22.06 -19.15 37.42
CA SER A 206 -20.88 -19.28 36.56
C SER A 206 -21.08 -20.41 35.54
N TYR A 207 -20.64 -20.28 34.28
CA TYR A 207 -20.70 -21.34 33.27
C TYR A 207 -22.12 -21.85 32.94
N GLY A 208 -22.70 -21.38 31.84
CA GLY A 208 -24.13 -21.46 31.55
C GLY A 208 -24.75 -22.87 31.42
N ALA A 209 -24.05 -23.86 30.84
CA ALA A 209 -24.67 -25.16 30.55
C ALA A 209 -23.79 -26.37 30.87
N LEU A 210 -22.61 -26.49 30.26
CA LEU A 210 -21.86 -27.75 30.21
C LEU A 210 -20.38 -27.58 30.61
N ARG A 211 -19.89 -28.48 31.47
CA ARG A 211 -18.45 -28.75 31.62
C ARG A 211 -18.08 -30.14 31.14
N MET A 212 -16.98 -30.21 30.40
CA MET A 212 -16.24 -31.44 30.14
C MET A 212 -14.78 -31.22 30.55
N GLY A 213 -14.14 -32.13 31.30
CA GLY A 213 -12.75 -31.91 31.66
C GLY A 213 -12.07 -32.87 32.63
N GLY A 214 -10.93 -32.42 33.16
CA GLY A 214 -10.04 -33.16 34.06
C GLY A 214 -8.66 -33.40 33.45
N ASP A 215 -7.64 -33.55 34.27
CA ASP A 215 -6.28 -33.78 33.78
C ASP A 215 -6.19 -35.13 33.05
N GLY A 216 -5.51 -35.15 31.90
CA GLY A 216 -5.43 -36.33 31.02
C GLY A 216 -6.77 -36.76 30.41
N SER A 217 -7.83 -35.95 30.52
CA SER A 217 -9.15 -36.31 30.00
C SER A 217 -9.25 -36.19 28.48
N SER A 218 -10.20 -36.92 27.90
CA SER A 218 -10.61 -36.82 26.50
C SER A 218 -12.05 -36.34 26.42
N ASN A 219 -12.26 -35.16 25.84
CA ASN A 219 -13.53 -34.47 25.80
C ASN A 219 -13.95 -34.20 24.35
N THR A 220 -15.04 -34.80 23.91
CA THR A 220 -15.59 -34.62 22.56
C THR A 220 -17.02 -34.10 22.61
N LEU A 221 -17.22 -32.89 22.10
CA LEU A 221 -18.53 -32.28 21.89
C LEU A 221 -18.78 -32.13 20.40
N LYS A 222 -19.87 -32.72 19.89
CA LYS A 222 -20.17 -32.64 18.45
C LYS A 222 -21.65 -32.59 18.12
N ASN A 223 -21.95 -32.07 16.92
CA ASN A 223 -23.31 -32.02 16.34
C ASN A 223 -24.37 -31.39 17.26
N SER A 224 -23.95 -30.52 18.19
CA SER A 224 -24.79 -30.09 19.30
C SER A 224 -25.08 -28.58 19.27
N VAL A 225 -26.20 -28.18 19.88
CA VAL A 225 -26.70 -26.80 19.88
C VAL A 225 -26.75 -26.26 21.31
N PHE A 226 -26.20 -25.05 21.51
CA PHE A 226 -26.21 -24.30 22.76
C PHE A 226 -26.85 -22.94 22.52
N LYS A 227 -28.06 -22.74 23.06
CA LYS A 227 -28.85 -21.53 22.81
C LYS A 227 -29.36 -20.86 24.08
N ASN A 228 -29.30 -19.53 24.06
CA ASN A 228 -29.91 -18.65 25.06
C ASN A 228 -29.42 -18.92 26.50
N HIS A 229 -28.18 -19.34 26.67
CA HIS A 229 -27.60 -19.52 28.00
C HIS A 229 -27.27 -18.18 28.64
N LYS A 230 -27.51 -18.08 29.96
CA LYS A 230 -27.22 -16.87 30.74
C LYS A 230 -26.38 -17.21 31.97
N ALA A 231 -25.20 -16.60 32.06
CA ALA A 231 -24.36 -16.58 33.25
C ALA A 231 -24.48 -15.21 33.95
N SER A 232 -24.90 -15.21 35.23
CA SER A 232 -25.29 -13.98 35.95
C SER A 232 -24.16 -13.25 36.67
N THR A 233 -23.14 -13.96 37.15
CA THR A 233 -22.08 -13.36 38.00
C THR A 233 -20.68 -13.90 37.74
N GLY A 234 -20.55 -14.96 36.95
CA GLY A 234 -19.31 -15.71 36.75
C GLY A 234 -18.82 -15.66 35.31
N SER A 235 -17.52 -15.80 35.16
CA SER A 235 -16.79 -15.33 33.98
C SER A 235 -17.03 -16.11 32.69
N TYR A 236 -17.96 -17.06 32.55
CA TYR A 236 -17.90 -18.05 31.45
C TYR A 236 -19.26 -18.41 30.84
N GLY A 237 -19.25 -18.59 29.52
CA GLY A 237 -20.40 -18.78 28.65
C GLY A 237 -21.03 -20.16 28.73
N ALA A 238 -21.67 -20.60 27.65
CA ALA A 238 -22.42 -21.85 27.59
C ALA A 238 -21.61 -23.09 27.98
N THR A 239 -20.36 -23.22 27.50
CA THR A 239 -19.61 -24.49 27.55
C THR A 239 -18.14 -24.30 27.90
N SER A 240 -17.59 -25.25 28.67
CA SER A 240 -16.16 -25.32 29.02
C SER A 240 -15.60 -26.73 28.80
N LEU A 241 -14.50 -26.83 28.03
CA LEU A 241 -13.65 -28.01 27.91
C LEU A 241 -12.30 -27.69 28.55
N SER A 242 -11.80 -28.49 29.50
CA SER A 242 -10.58 -28.13 30.24
C SER A 242 -9.79 -29.31 30.81
N GLY A 243 -8.47 -29.16 30.95
CA GLY A 243 -7.62 -30.05 31.74
C GLY A 243 -6.16 -30.09 31.27
N ILE A 244 -5.22 -30.30 32.19
CA ILE A 244 -3.80 -30.43 31.82
C ILE A 244 -3.61 -31.71 30.99
N ASN A 245 -2.83 -31.64 29.92
CA ASN A 245 -2.58 -32.74 28.99
C ASN A 245 -3.89 -33.38 28.46
N SER A 246 -4.96 -32.60 28.36
CA SER A 246 -6.26 -33.08 27.87
C SER A 246 -6.37 -32.98 26.35
N THR A 247 -7.29 -33.75 25.78
CA THR A 247 -7.72 -33.61 24.38
C THR A 247 -9.15 -33.07 24.36
N ASN A 248 -9.33 -31.89 23.79
CA ASN A 248 -10.61 -31.18 23.73
C ASN A 248 -11.01 -30.96 22.27
N LEU A 249 -12.17 -31.50 21.88
CA LEU A 249 -12.71 -31.38 20.53
C LEU A 249 -14.13 -30.79 20.58
N VAL A 250 -14.35 -29.73 19.81
CA VAL A 250 -15.67 -29.19 19.46
C VAL A 250 -15.83 -29.25 17.95
N ASP A 251 -16.83 -29.98 17.45
CA ASP A 251 -17.02 -30.23 16.02
C ASP A 251 -18.49 -30.11 15.60
N ASN A 252 -18.78 -29.32 14.56
CA ASN A 252 -20.13 -29.18 14.02
C ASN A 252 -21.16 -28.72 15.07
N CYS A 253 -20.79 -27.73 15.89
CA CYS A 253 -21.64 -27.20 16.95
C CYS A 253 -22.17 -25.80 16.62
N THR A 254 -23.33 -25.46 17.16
CA THR A 254 -23.91 -24.11 17.06
C THR A 254 -24.04 -23.48 18.45
N PHE A 255 -23.48 -22.28 18.61
CA PHE A 255 -23.57 -21.46 19.81
C PHE A 255 -24.30 -20.16 19.46
N GLU A 256 -25.53 -20.01 19.96
CA GLU A 256 -26.42 -18.91 19.58
C GLU A 256 -26.95 -18.13 20.79
N ASN A 257 -26.87 -16.80 20.73
CA ASN A 257 -27.48 -15.89 21.72
C ASN A 257 -27.05 -16.16 23.18
N ASN A 258 -25.84 -16.71 23.38
CA ASN A 258 -25.34 -16.97 24.73
C ASN A 258 -24.80 -15.67 25.34
N THR A 259 -25.19 -15.38 26.58
CA THR A 259 -24.87 -14.13 27.25
C THR A 259 -24.18 -14.36 28.59
N SER A 260 -23.02 -13.75 28.77
CA SER A 260 -22.32 -13.61 30.05
C SER A 260 -22.31 -12.15 30.49
N THR A 261 -22.59 -11.87 31.76
CA THR A 261 -22.46 -10.51 32.33
C THR A 261 -21.00 -10.11 32.54
N ALA A 262 -20.07 -11.08 32.56
CA ALA A 262 -18.64 -10.91 32.67
C ALA A 262 -17.94 -11.32 31.35
N SER A 263 -16.92 -12.19 31.39
CA SER A 263 -16.14 -12.61 30.21
C SER A 263 -16.71 -13.89 29.54
N TYR A 264 -16.07 -14.31 28.43
CA TYR A 264 -16.24 -15.57 27.67
C TYR A 264 -17.70 -15.88 27.31
N GLY A 265 -18.22 -15.39 26.19
CA GLY A 265 -19.66 -15.42 25.88
C GLY A 265 -20.24 -16.79 25.53
N ALA A 266 -19.48 -17.73 24.96
CA ALA A 266 -20.01 -19.05 24.59
C ALA A 266 -19.13 -20.26 24.93
N LEU A 267 -17.86 -20.27 24.54
CA LEU A 267 -16.97 -21.43 24.65
C LEU A 267 -15.62 -21.08 25.25
N ILE A 268 -15.12 -21.95 26.13
CA ILE A 268 -13.70 -21.97 26.53
C ILE A 268 -13.13 -23.39 26.36
N MET A 269 -11.92 -23.47 25.81
CA MET A 269 -11.12 -24.69 25.72
C MET A 269 -9.74 -24.41 26.31
N SER A 270 -9.35 -25.10 27.38
CA SER A 270 -8.12 -24.75 28.09
C SER A 270 -7.32 -25.92 28.65
N GLY A 271 -6.00 -25.72 28.80
CA GLY A 271 -5.13 -26.59 29.59
C GLY A 271 -3.70 -26.62 29.12
N ASP A 272 -2.74 -26.68 30.04
CA ASP A 272 -1.32 -26.77 29.69
C ASP A 272 -1.03 -28.12 29.04
N GLY A 273 -0.22 -28.12 27.98
CA GLY A 273 0.08 -29.31 27.18
C GLY A 273 -1.12 -29.92 26.46
N SER A 274 -2.28 -29.23 26.45
CA SER A 274 -3.51 -29.75 25.87
C SER A 274 -3.59 -29.56 24.35
N SER A 275 -4.46 -30.36 23.72
CA SER A 275 -4.86 -30.19 22.34
C SER A 275 -6.29 -29.68 22.29
N ASN A 276 -6.49 -28.44 21.88
CA ASN A 276 -7.78 -27.78 21.77
C ASN A 276 -8.15 -27.58 20.30
N THR A 277 -9.14 -28.32 19.81
CA THR A 277 -9.61 -28.23 18.43
C THR A 277 -11.07 -27.81 18.35
N LEU A 278 -11.32 -26.66 17.75
CA LEU A 278 -12.64 -26.14 17.39
C LEU A 278 -12.79 -26.18 15.87
N LYS A 279 -13.80 -26.88 15.35
CA LYS A 279 -14.00 -26.93 13.90
C LYS A 279 -15.46 -27.02 13.47
N ASN A 280 -15.72 -26.64 12.20
CA ASN A 280 -17.02 -26.75 11.55
C ASN A 280 -18.17 -26.09 12.32
N SER A 281 -17.88 -25.10 13.17
CA SER A 281 -18.82 -24.61 14.17
C SER A 281 -19.25 -23.17 13.92
N VAL A 282 -20.42 -22.81 14.43
CA VAL A 282 -21.04 -21.49 14.21
C VAL A 282 -21.28 -20.81 15.55
N PHE A 283 -20.85 -19.55 15.64
CA PHE A 283 -21.05 -18.67 16.79
C PHE A 283 -21.79 -17.41 16.33
N THR A 284 -23.04 -17.26 16.76
CA THR A 284 -23.90 -16.16 16.32
C THR A 284 -24.51 -15.44 17.52
N ASN A 285 -24.42 -14.10 17.51
CA ASN A 285 -25.04 -13.22 18.52
C ASN A 285 -24.64 -13.51 19.98
N ASN A 286 -23.46 -14.10 20.21
CA ASN A 286 -22.99 -14.32 21.58
C ASN A 286 -22.44 -13.01 22.17
N LYS A 287 -22.69 -12.79 23.46
CA LYS A 287 -22.40 -11.54 24.14
C LYS A 287 -21.68 -11.75 25.47
N ALA A 288 -20.58 -11.04 25.67
CA ALA A 288 -19.89 -10.90 26.95
C ALA A 288 -19.95 -9.44 27.44
N GLY A 289 -20.23 -9.23 28.73
CA GLY A 289 -20.24 -7.91 29.35
C GLY A 289 -18.85 -7.27 29.43
N SER A 290 -17.79 -8.07 29.58
CA SER A 290 -16.40 -7.63 29.53
C SER A 290 -15.68 -8.17 28.29
N ASN A 291 -15.13 -9.38 28.32
CA ASN A 291 -14.18 -9.84 27.31
C ASN A 291 -14.65 -11.12 26.59
N ARG A 292 -14.15 -11.37 25.36
CA ARG A 292 -14.25 -12.67 24.65
C ARG A 292 -15.69 -13.08 24.37
N GLY A 293 -16.37 -12.37 23.47
CA GLY A 293 -17.79 -12.56 23.21
C GLY A 293 -18.19 -13.93 22.64
N ALA A 294 -17.28 -14.73 22.07
CA ALA A 294 -17.60 -16.05 21.53
C ALA A 294 -16.73 -17.17 22.13
N ALA A 295 -15.45 -17.26 21.77
CA ALA A 295 -14.60 -18.41 22.07
C ALA A 295 -13.23 -18.02 22.62
N TYR A 296 -12.67 -18.88 23.49
CA TYR A 296 -11.31 -18.74 24.02
C TYR A 296 -10.59 -20.08 24.05
N LEU A 297 -9.44 -20.17 23.40
CA LEU A 297 -8.57 -21.34 23.40
C LEU A 297 -7.23 -20.96 24.05
N THR A 298 -6.79 -21.72 25.07
CA THR A 298 -5.58 -21.35 25.84
C THR A 298 -4.81 -22.53 26.43
N GLY A 299 -3.52 -22.34 26.68
CA GLY A 299 -2.70 -23.20 27.53
C GLY A 299 -1.21 -23.10 27.20
N VAL A 300 -0.36 -23.23 28.21
CA VAL A 300 1.10 -23.24 27.99
C VAL A 300 1.47 -24.51 27.22
N ASN A 301 2.33 -24.39 26.21
CA ASN A 301 2.75 -25.48 25.33
C ASN A 301 1.57 -26.26 24.72
N SER A 302 0.43 -25.59 24.51
CA SER A 302 -0.77 -26.20 23.95
C SER A 302 -0.80 -26.10 22.43
N THR A 303 -1.65 -26.92 21.81
CA THR A 303 -2.04 -26.75 20.40
C THR A 303 -3.48 -26.26 20.35
N ASN A 304 -3.68 -25.06 19.81
CA ASN A 304 -4.98 -24.44 19.65
C ASN A 304 -5.31 -24.32 18.16
N LEU A 305 -6.37 -24.99 17.72
CA LEU A 305 -6.81 -25.02 16.32
C LEU A 305 -8.26 -24.56 16.19
N VAL A 306 -8.49 -23.57 15.34
CA VAL A 306 -9.81 -23.15 14.86
C VAL A 306 -9.86 -23.35 13.34
N ASP A 307 -10.78 -24.18 12.85
CA ASP A 307 -10.87 -24.55 11.44
C ASP A 307 -12.32 -24.53 10.93
N ASN A 308 -12.57 -23.91 9.78
CA ASN A 308 -13.89 -23.92 9.13
C ASN A 308 -15.02 -23.44 10.06
N CYS A 309 -14.80 -22.34 10.77
CA CYS A 309 -15.76 -21.79 11.72
C CYS A 309 -16.33 -20.44 11.24
N THR A 310 -17.57 -20.16 11.63
CA THR A 310 -18.24 -18.87 11.34
C THR A 310 -18.55 -18.15 12.64
N PHE A 311 -18.20 -16.87 12.67
CA PHE A 311 -18.23 -16.00 13.82
C PHE A 311 -18.96 -14.71 13.43
N GLU A 312 -20.26 -14.61 13.74
CA GLU A 312 -21.12 -13.53 13.26
C GLU A 312 -21.84 -12.77 14.38
N ASN A 313 -21.80 -11.43 14.33
CA ASN A 313 -22.51 -10.54 15.26
C ASN A 313 -22.21 -10.76 16.75
N ASN A 314 -21.03 -11.29 17.10
CA ASN A 314 -20.66 -11.50 18.50
C ASN A 314 -20.11 -10.20 19.09
N THR A 315 -20.38 -9.96 20.37
CA THR A 315 -20.07 -8.70 21.05
C THR A 315 -19.35 -8.91 22.38
N ALA A 316 -18.26 -8.18 22.61
CA ALA A 316 -17.64 -8.01 23.93
C ALA A 316 -17.74 -6.54 24.39
N GLY A 317 -18.11 -6.30 25.64
CA GLY A 317 -18.26 -4.94 26.19
C GLY A 317 -16.94 -4.19 26.39
N SER A 318 -15.81 -4.89 26.45
CA SER A 318 -14.46 -4.36 26.62
C SER A 318 -13.50 -4.95 25.59
N GLN A 319 -12.83 -6.08 25.83
CA GLN A 319 -11.74 -6.57 24.97
C GLN A 319 -12.07 -7.89 24.26
N HIS A 320 -11.44 -8.12 23.11
CA HIS A 320 -11.43 -9.36 22.34
C HIS A 320 -12.86 -9.80 21.99
N ALA A 321 -13.46 -9.15 21.00
CA ALA A 321 -14.88 -9.27 20.69
C ALA A 321 -15.38 -10.71 20.53
N ASN A 322 -14.54 -11.58 19.98
CA ASN A 322 -15.01 -12.85 19.48
C ASN A 322 -14.09 -14.02 19.83
N LEU A 323 -12.97 -14.18 19.14
CA LEU A 323 -12.05 -15.30 19.32
C LEU A 323 -10.76 -14.83 19.98
N ASP A 324 -10.33 -15.52 21.01
CA ASP A 324 -9.00 -15.37 21.62
C ASP A 324 -8.28 -16.73 21.62
N MET A 325 -7.03 -16.73 21.19
CA MET A 325 -6.13 -17.88 21.16
C MET A 325 -4.80 -17.45 21.75
N ASP A 326 -4.43 -18.00 22.91
CA ASP A 326 -3.19 -17.64 23.59
C ASP A 326 -2.43 -18.82 24.23
N GLY A 327 -1.18 -18.58 24.59
CA GLY A 327 -0.36 -19.49 25.40
C GLY A 327 1.13 -19.36 25.13
N GLU A 328 1.95 -19.34 26.18
CA GLU A 328 3.41 -19.41 26.05
C GLU A 328 3.82 -20.72 25.39
N GLY A 329 4.72 -20.65 24.39
CA GLY A 329 5.19 -21.81 23.64
C GLY A 329 4.11 -22.55 22.85
N SER A 330 2.91 -21.98 22.75
CA SER A 330 1.76 -22.61 22.09
C SER A 330 1.80 -22.47 20.57
N SER A 331 1.09 -23.36 19.89
CA SER A 331 0.78 -23.23 18.47
C SER A 331 -0.69 -22.82 18.31
N ASN A 332 -0.93 -21.61 17.81
CA ASN A 332 -2.26 -21.05 17.58
C ASN A 332 -2.53 -20.99 16.07
N THR A 333 -3.43 -21.83 15.58
CA THR A 333 -3.80 -21.87 14.15
C THR A 333 -5.26 -21.55 13.95
N LEU A 334 -5.54 -20.48 13.21
CA LEU A 334 -6.85 -20.08 12.73
C LEU A 334 -6.90 -20.24 11.22
N LYS A 335 -7.83 -21.04 10.70
CA LYS A 335 -7.93 -21.23 9.25
C LYS A 335 -9.34 -21.47 8.73
N ASN A 336 -9.53 -21.20 7.43
CA ASN A 336 -10.78 -21.45 6.71
C ASN A 336 -12.02 -20.80 7.36
N SER A 337 -11.85 -19.72 8.12
CA SER A 337 -12.88 -19.20 9.03
C SER A 337 -13.31 -17.78 8.67
N VAL A 338 -14.55 -17.45 9.01
CA VAL A 338 -15.19 -16.17 8.67
C VAL A 338 -15.60 -15.41 9.93
N PHE A 339 -15.20 -14.14 10.01
CA PHE A 339 -15.54 -13.20 11.08
C PHE A 339 -16.29 -12.02 10.49
N LYS A 340 -17.58 -11.88 10.82
CA LYS A 340 -18.45 -10.86 10.27
C LYS A 340 -19.17 -10.06 11.33
N ASN A 341 -19.14 -8.74 11.22
CA ASN A 341 -19.91 -7.81 12.07
C ASN A 341 -19.66 -7.99 13.58
N ASN A 342 -18.48 -8.45 13.98
CA ASN A 342 -18.17 -8.62 15.40
C ASN A 342 -17.73 -7.28 16.01
N LYS A 343 -18.03 -7.10 17.31
CA LYS A 343 -17.83 -5.81 17.99
C LYS A 343 -17.17 -5.95 19.35
N ALA A 344 -16.07 -5.22 19.57
CA ALA A 344 -15.48 -5.00 20.89
C ALA A 344 -15.69 -3.55 21.35
N GLY A 345 -15.90 -3.35 22.65
CA GLY A 345 -15.96 -2.01 23.24
C GLY A 345 -14.64 -1.26 23.19
N ASN A 346 -13.51 -1.96 23.31
CA ASN A 346 -12.17 -1.40 23.38
C ASN A 346 -11.25 -2.02 22.33
N ILE A 347 -10.91 -3.31 22.46
CA ILE A 347 -9.78 -3.91 21.72
C ILE A 347 -10.22 -5.12 20.90
N CYS A 348 -9.72 -5.25 19.68
CA CYS A 348 -9.84 -6.43 18.83
C CYS A 348 -11.29 -6.79 18.48
N GLY A 349 -11.76 -6.30 17.34
CA GLY A 349 -13.14 -6.53 16.89
C GLY A 349 -13.44 -7.96 16.44
N ALA A 350 -12.44 -8.82 16.19
CA ALA A 350 -12.67 -10.21 15.78
C ALA A 350 -11.76 -11.25 16.46
N ALA A 351 -10.47 -11.30 16.14
CA ALA A 351 -9.59 -12.38 16.59
C ALA A 351 -8.29 -11.89 17.23
N TYR A 352 -7.90 -12.52 18.33
CA TYR A 352 -6.69 -12.21 19.10
C TYR A 352 -5.83 -13.47 19.18
N LEU A 353 -4.65 -13.47 18.56
CA LEU A 353 -3.72 -14.62 18.54
C LEU A 353 -2.37 -14.20 19.14
N THR A 354 -2.03 -14.70 20.33
CA THR A 354 -0.77 -14.29 20.98
C THR A 354 -0.05 -15.38 21.77
N GLY A 355 1.16 -15.08 22.22
CA GLY A 355 1.88 -15.86 23.22
C GLY A 355 3.39 -15.66 23.10
N VAL A 356 4.10 -15.62 24.22
CA VAL A 356 5.56 -15.56 24.21
C VAL A 356 6.10 -16.85 23.59
N ASN A 357 7.07 -16.73 22.67
CA ASN A 357 7.65 -17.84 21.91
C ASN A 357 6.60 -18.73 21.22
N SER A 358 5.43 -18.16 20.88
CA SER A 358 4.34 -18.89 20.22
C SER A 358 4.53 -18.92 18.70
N THR A 359 3.81 -19.84 18.05
CA THR A 359 3.62 -19.84 16.59
C THR A 359 2.16 -19.54 16.28
N ASN A 360 1.90 -18.40 15.63
CA ASN A 360 0.56 -17.94 15.28
C ASN A 360 0.37 -17.98 13.76
N LEU A 361 -0.70 -18.64 13.31
CA LEU A 361 -1.04 -18.78 11.90
C LEU A 361 -2.50 -18.38 11.64
N VAL A 362 -2.71 -17.48 10.68
CA VAL A 362 -4.01 -17.16 10.08
C VAL A 362 -3.97 -17.52 8.60
N ASP A 363 -4.80 -18.46 8.15
CA ASP A 363 -4.78 -18.96 6.76
C ASP A 363 -6.18 -19.08 6.16
N ASN A 364 -6.40 -18.51 4.98
CA ASN A 364 -7.68 -18.61 4.27
C ASN A 364 -8.87 -18.12 5.12
N CYS A 365 -8.71 -16.96 5.76
CA CYS A 365 -9.72 -16.36 6.62
C CYS A 365 -10.29 -15.06 6.04
N THR A 366 -11.54 -14.75 6.38
CA THR A 366 -12.20 -13.49 6.00
C THR A 366 -12.65 -12.73 7.24
N PHE A 367 -12.24 -11.47 7.35
CA PHE A 367 -12.60 -10.53 8.40
C PHE A 367 -13.34 -9.34 7.79
N GLU A 368 -14.66 -9.31 7.94
CA GLU A 368 -15.52 -8.31 7.31
C GLU A 368 -16.33 -7.50 8.33
N ASN A 369 -16.29 -6.17 8.23
CA ASN A 369 -17.09 -5.24 9.03
C ASN A 369 -16.94 -5.41 10.56
N ASN A 370 -15.77 -5.84 11.03
CA ASN A 370 -15.53 -5.97 12.46
C ASN A 370 -15.11 -4.60 13.04
N THR A 371 -15.52 -4.31 14.27
CA THR A 371 -15.30 -2.99 14.89
C THR A 371 -14.78 -3.12 16.32
N ALA A 372 -13.76 -2.34 16.65
CA ALA A 372 -13.34 -2.10 18.02
C ALA A 372 -13.53 -0.61 18.37
N GLY A 373 -13.92 -0.31 19.61
CA GLY A 373 -14.10 1.08 20.03
C GLY A 373 -12.81 1.85 20.30
N SER A 374 -11.66 1.17 20.41
CA SER A 374 -10.36 1.81 20.62
C SER A 374 -9.28 1.27 19.69
N GLN A 375 -8.94 -0.03 19.74
CA GLN A 375 -7.79 -0.57 19.00
C GLN A 375 -8.10 -1.86 18.26
N TYR A 376 -7.48 -2.06 17.10
CA TYR A 376 -7.44 -3.30 16.31
C TYR A 376 -8.82 -3.72 15.80
N GLY A 377 -9.28 -3.18 14.67
CA GLY A 377 -10.66 -3.39 14.22
C GLY A 377 -11.01 -4.85 13.91
N ALA A 378 -10.05 -5.68 13.49
CA ALA A 378 -10.27 -7.11 13.25
C ALA A 378 -9.32 -8.02 14.02
N LEU A 379 -8.03 -7.96 13.73
CA LEU A 379 -7.05 -8.96 14.17
C LEU A 379 -5.92 -8.31 14.96
N HIS A 380 -5.57 -8.93 16.09
CA HIS A 380 -4.27 -8.75 16.72
C HIS A 380 -3.51 -10.08 16.67
N MET A 381 -2.28 -10.05 16.19
CA MET A 381 -1.37 -11.19 16.17
C MET A 381 0.00 -10.80 16.76
N GLY A 382 0.54 -11.58 17.71
CA GLY A 382 1.84 -11.22 18.29
C GLY A 382 2.35 -12.00 19.49
N GLY A 383 3.31 -11.41 20.21
CA GLY A 383 3.97 -11.97 21.40
C GLY A 383 5.49 -11.94 21.25
N ASP A 384 6.21 -11.78 22.36
CA ASP A 384 7.67 -11.64 22.30
C ASP A 384 8.30 -12.94 21.80
N GLY A 385 9.26 -12.81 20.86
CA GLY A 385 9.91 -13.94 20.19
C GLY A 385 8.95 -14.83 19.38
N SER A 386 7.71 -14.39 19.13
CA SER A 386 6.73 -15.19 18.37
C SER A 386 7.01 -15.21 16.88
N SER A 387 6.56 -16.28 16.22
CA SER A 387 6.47 -16.37 14.77
C SER A 387 5.02 -16.22 14.33
N ASN A 388 4.75 -15.21 13.52
CA ASN A 388 3.41 -14.82 13.13
C ASN A 388 3.26 -14.90 11.60
N THR A 389 2.22 -15.55 11.10
CA THR A 389 1.95 -15.66 9.66
C THR A 389 0.48 -15.42 9.35
N ILE A 390 0.21 -14.48 8.46
CA ILE A 390 -1.10 -14.32 7.81
C ILE A 390 -0.93 -14.67 6.34
N LYS A 391 -1.78 -15.55 5.81
CA LYS A 391 -1.76 -15.84 4.39
C LYS A 391 -3.15 -16.11 3.81
N ASN A 392 -3.29 -15.86 2.52
CA ASN A 392 -4.52 -16.13 1.75
C ASN A 392 -5.78 -15.52 2.40
N SER A 393 -5.65 -14.40 3.11
CA SER A 393 -6.72 -13.88 3.98
C SER A 393 -7.15 -12.48 3.57
N VAL A 394 -8.40 -12.15 3.89
CA VAL A 394 -9.05 -10.89 3.48
C VAL A 394 -9.52 -10.12 4.71
N PHE A 395 -9.17 -8.84 4.77
CA PHE A 395 -9.60 -7.88 5.80
C PHE A 395 -10.30 -6.71 5.12
N LYS A 396 -11.62 -6.64 5.29
CA LYS A 396 -12.47 -5.68 4.60
C LYS A 396 -13.35 -4.88 5.55
N ASN A 397 -13.40 -3.56 5.36
CA ASN A 397 -14.32 -2.66 6.08
C ASN A 397 -14.22 -2.72 7.61
N ASN A 398 -13.07 -3.07 8.16
CA ASN A 398 -12.87 -3.11 9.60
C ASN A 398 -12.54 -1.72 10.13
N LYS A 399 -12.91 -1.47 11.38
CA LYS A 399 -12.82 -0.13 11.98
C LYS A 399 -12.36 -0.15 13.44
N ALA A 400 -11.47 0.78 13.79
CA ALA A 400 -11.11 1.11 15.17
C ALA A 400 -10.78 2.60 15.31
N ASP A 401 -10.44 3.07 16.51
CA ASP A 401 -9.82 4.40 16.66
C ASP A 401 -8.34 4.32 16.28
N THR A 402 -7.65 3.22 16.57
CA THR A 402 -6.27 2.94 16.15
C THR A 402 -6.18 1.55 15.54
N TYR A 403 -5.52 1.43 14.39
CA TYR A 403 -5.30 0.19 13.63
C TYR A 403 -6.61 -0.45 13.15
N GLY A 404 -7.10 0.03 12.00
CA GLY A 404 -8.43 -0.30 11.50
C GLY A 404 -8.65 -1.78 11.18
N ALA A 405 -7.62 -2.53 10.78
CA ALA A 405 -7.76 -3.96 10.48
C ALA A 405 -6.86 -4.86 11.32
N ILE A 406 -5.55 -4.77 11.11
CA ILE A 406 -4.56 -5.72 11.64
C ILE A 406 -3.62 -4.98 12.57
N TYR A 407 -3.27 -5.60 13.67
CA TYR A 407 -2.18 -5.15 14.52
C TYR A 407 -1.20 -6.28 14.80
N ILE A 408 0.08 -5.98 14.60
CA ILE A 408 1.21 -6.89 14.73
C ILE A 408 2.15 -6.32 15.79
N SER A 409 2.55 -7.15 16.75
CA SER A 409 3.38 -6.72 17.87
C SER A 409 4.22 -7.87 18.45
N GLY A 410 5.26 -7.51 19.20
CA GLY A 410 6.07 -8.43 19.99
C GLY A 410 7.54 -8.15 19.76
N ASP A 411 8.32 -8.01 20.84
CA ASP A 411 9.75 -7.75 20.72
C ASP A 411 10.44 -8.98 20.13
N GLY A 412 11.36 -8.78 19.17
CA GLY A 412 12.06 -9.90 18.54
C GLY A 412 11.18 -10.83 17.70
N SER A 413 9.93 -10.45 17.40
CA SER A 413 8.99 -11.28 16.66
C SER A 413 9.23 -11.22 15.15
N ASN A 414 8.87 -12.31 14.45
CA ASN A 414 8.94 -12.40 12.99
C ASN A 414 7.54 -12.57 12.41
N SER A 415 7.13 -11.64 11.54
CA SER A 415 5.77 -11.57 11.01
C SER A 415 5.76 -11.57 9.48
N VAL A 416 4.94 -12.43 8.87
CA VAL A 416 4.80 -12.57 7.41
C VAL A 416 3.35 -12.44 6.99
N LEU A 417 3.07 -11.52 6.06
CA LEU A 417 1.80 -11.38 5.35
C LEU A 417 2.03 -11.80 3.89
N ASP A 418 1.43 -12.92 3.46
CA ASP A 418 1.61 -13.48 2.11
C ASP A 418 0.27 -13.69 1.42
N ASN A 419 0.07 -13.05 0.26
CA ASN A 419 -1.21 -13.12 -0.46
C ASN A 419 -2.39 -12.66 0.43
N VAL A 420 -2.24 -11.49 1.04
CA VAL A 420 -3.24 -10.87 1.92
C VAL A 420 -3.89 -9.68 1.23
N THR A 421 -5.21 -9.53 1.39
CA THR A 421 -5.96 -8.36 0.93
C THR A 421 -6.45 -7.55 2.14
N VAL A 422 -6.01 -6.30 2.27
CA VAL A 422 -6.43 -5.36 3.32
C VAL A 422 -7.08 -4.15 2.65
N VAL A 423 -8.42 -4.11 2.65
CA VAL A 423 -9.18 -3.15 1.83
C VAL A 423 -10.27 -2.40 2.59
N ASN A 424 -10.40 -1.09 2.33
CA ASN A 424 -11.47 -0.24 2.90
C ASN A 424 -11.52 -0.22 4.43
N ASN A 425 -10.39 -0.38 5.12
CA ASN A 425 -10.34 -0.33 6.58
C ASN A 425 -10.07 1.11 7.06
N SER A 426 -10.57 1.45 8.25
CA SER A 426 -10.50 2.83 8.74
C SER A 426 -10.11 2.94 10.20
N ALA A 427 -9.29 3.96 10.50
CA ALA A 427 -8.92 4.34 11.86
C ALA A 427 -9.14 5.83 12.14
N GLY A 428 -9.55 6.13 13.38
CA GLY A 428 -9.73 7.51 13.87
C GLY A 428 -8.43 8.25 14.21
N ILE A 429 -7.31 7.54 14.32
CA ILE A 429 -5.99 8.05 14.72
C ILE A 429 -4.95 7.48 13.75
N ASP A 430 -4.39 6.30 14.03
CA ASP A 430 -3.26 5.71 13.30
C ASP A 430 -3.65 4.43 12.58
N SER A 431 -3.10 4.21 11.39
CA SER A 431 -3.28 3.06 10.50
C SER A 431 -4.71 2.69 10.17
N GLY A 432 -5.14 2.99 8.95
CA GLY A 432 -6.38 2.42 8.41
C GLY A 432 -6.29 0.89 8.26
N GLY A 433 -5.13 0.39 7.83
CA GLY A 433 -4.86 -1.03 7.56
C GLY A 433 -4.14 -1.74 8.71
N ILE A 434 -2.80 -1.70 8.68
CA ILE A 434 -1.89 -2.50 9.49
C ILE A 434 -1.13 -1.62 10.50
N GLY A 435 -1.20 -1.94 11.79
CA GLY A 435 -0.30 -1.39 12.80
C GLY A 435 0.86 -2.33 13.07
N PHE A 436 2.09 -1.80 13.10
CA PHE A 436 3.29 -2.57 13.39
C PHE A 436 4.16 -1.83 14.42
N THR A 437 4.32 -2.41 15.61
CA THR A 437 5.02 -1.74 16.72
C THR A 437 5.93 -2.73 17.42
N LYS A 438 6.63 -2.29 18.48
CA LYS A 438 7.61 -3.07 19.26
C LYS A 438 8.96 -3.18 18.57
N ASP A 439 9.97 -3.56 19.34
CA ASP A 439 11.37 -3.38 18.96
C ASP A 439 11.97 -4.66 18.37
N ASN A 440 13.01 -4.50 17.55
CA ASN A 440 13.82 -5.60 17.00
C ASN A 440 12.99 -6.67 16.28
N ASN A 441 11.91 -6.28 15.62
CA ASN A 441 10.99 -7.20 14.97
C ASN A 441 10.95 -7.02 13.45
N VAL A 442 10.51 -8.07 12.76
CA VAL A 442 10.50 -8.14 11.30
C VAL A 442 9.07 -8.26 10.80
N LEU A 443 8.70 -7.43 9.83
CA LEU A 443 7.47 -7.53 9.06
C LEU A 443 7.82 -7.73 7.59
N THR A 444 7.37 -8.84 6.99
CA THR A 444 7.44 -9.06 5.55
C THR A 444 6.05 -9.11 4.96
N ILE A 445 5.74 -8.20 4.03
CA ILE A 445 4.50 -8.15 3.26
C ILE A 445 4.84 -8.55 1.82
N LYS A 446 4.27 -9.64 1.32
CA LYS A 446 4.52 -10.10 -0.04
C LYS A 446 3.27 -10.52 -0.79
N ASN A 447 3.28 -10.32 -2.10
CA ASN A 447 2.18 -10.66 -3.01
C ASN A 447 0.81 -10.14 -2.52
N SER A 448 0.79 -9.00 -1.84
CA SER A 448 -0.38 -8.54 -1.09
C SER A 448 -0.96 -7.26 -1.68
N THR A 449 -2.24 -7.02 -1.44
CA THR A 449 -2.95 -5.79 -1.85
C THR A 449 -3.45 -5.07 -0.61
N ILE A 450 -2.99 -3.84 -0.41
CA ILE A 450 -3.41 -2.97 0.69
C ILE A 450 -3.99 -1.70 0.08
N SER A 451 -5.31 -1.61 0.00
CA SER A 451 -5.96 -0.52 -0.73
C SER A 451 -7.11 0.16 -0.01
N ASP A 452 -7.33 1.43 -0.37
CA ASP A 452 -8.50 2.19 0.09
C ASP A 452 -8.60 2.29 1.62
N ASN A 453 -7.47 2.19 2.34
CA ASN A 453 -7.44 2.29 3.79
C ASN A 453 -7.23 3.75 4.22
N THR A 454 -7.92 4.18 5.27
CA THR A 454 -7.91 5.59 5.71
C THR A 454 -7.59 5.71 7.20
N ALA A 455 -6.61 6.53 7.54
CA ALA A 455 -6.35 7.02 8.90
C ALA A 455 -6.58 8.53 8.98
N VAL A 456 -6.89 9.06 10.17
CA VAL A 456 -6.99 10.52 10.34
C VAL A 456 -5.62 11.17 10.51
N ARG A 457 -4.66 10.45 11.11
CA ARG A 457 -3.34 10.97 11.46
C ARG A 457 -2.26 10.27 10.64
N ASP A 458 -1.90 9.05 10.97
CA ASP A 458 -0.63 8.47 10.52
C ASP A 458 -0.84 7.15 9.78
N GLY A 459 -0.24 7.00 8.60
CA GLY A 459 -0.19 5.76 7.82
C GLY A 459 -1.57 5.32 7.31
N GLY A 460 -1.91 5.52 6.03
CA GLY A 460 -3.20 5.01 5.53
C GLY A 460 -3.24 3.47 5.50
N ALA A 461 -2.17 2.87 4.99
CA ALA A 461 -1.98 1.43 4.84
C ALA A 461 -1.26 0.79 6.02
N LEU A 462 -0.11 1.35 6.41
CA LEU A 462 0.76 0.82 7.46
C LEU A 462 1.33 1.97 8.30
N TYR A 463 1.28 1.79 9.61
CA TYR A 463 1.97 2.63 10.59
C TYR A 463 2.99 1.79 11.35
N ALA A 464 4.24 2.25 11.38
CA ALA A 464 5.36 1.61 12.07
C ALA A 464 6.03 2.55 13.08
N SER A 465 6.33 2.09 14.29
CA SER A 465 6.83 2.97 15.37
C SER A 465 7.80 2.33 16.38
N GLY A 466 8.37 1.16 16.09
CA GLY A 466 9.35 0.52 16.98
C GLY A 466 10.79 0.82 16.57
N THR A 467 11.74 0.50 17.45
CA THR A 467 13.18 0.65 17.18
C THR A 467 13.76 -0.60 16.51
N ASN A 468 14.76 -0.42 15.64
CA ASN A 468 15.45 -1.50 14.93
C ASN A 468 14.49 -2.49 14.23
N GLN A 469 13.42 -1.97 13.63
CA GLN A 469 12.48 -2.79 12.88
C GLN A 469 13.02 -3.09 11.48
N THR A 470 12.73 -4.28 10.95
CA THR A 470 12.92 -4.57 9.52
C THR A 470 11.56 -4.71 8.85
N ILE A 471 11.30 -3.90 7.81
CA ILE A 471 10.05 -3.90 7.05
C ILE A 471 10.36 -4.22 5.60
N ASN A 472 9.95 -5.41 5.15
CA ASN A 472 10.12 -5.87 3.77
C ASN A 472 8.77 -5.84 3.04
N ILE A 473 8.70 -5.18 1.88
CA ILE A 473 7.52 -5.13 1.02
C ILE A 473 7.92 -5.62 -0.38
N GLU A 474 7.40 -6.77 -0.79
CA GLU A 474 7.83 -7.48 -2.01
C GLU A 474 6.63 -7.77 -2.91
N GLY A 475 6.69 -7.39 -4.19
CA GLY A 475 5.66 -7.79 -5.16
C GLY A 475 4.23 -7.37 -4.75
N SER A 476 4.08 -6.25 -4.03
CA SER A 476 2.83 -5.87 -3.37
C SER A 476 2.31 -4.53 -3.90
N ALA A 477 0.99 -4.33 -3.78
CA ALA A 477 0.31 -3.12 -4.24
C ALA A 477 -0.30 -2.35 -3.07
N LEU A 478 0.10 -1.09 -2.89
CA LEU A 478 -0.40 -0.15 -1.91
C LEU A 478 -1.09 1.02 -2.64
N VAL A 479 -2.42 0.98 -2.70
CA VAL A 479 -3.19 1.81 -3.65
C VAL A 479 -4.32 2.58 -2.97
N ASN A 480 -4.52 3.86 -3.31
CA ASN A 480 -5.61 4.70 -2.80
C ASN A 480 -5.67 4.83 -1.26
N ASN A 481 -4.55 4.70 -0.56
CA ASN A 481 -4.55 4.87 0.90
C ASN A 481 -4.43 6.36 1.27
N SER A 482 -5.02 6.76 2.39
CA SER A 482 -5.00 8.17 2.82
C SER A 482 -4.81 8.34 4.32
N ALA A 483 -4.02 9.35 4.68
CA ALA A 483 -3.74 9.78 6.06
C ALA A 483 -3.39 11.28 6.09
N LYS A 484 -3.05 11.81 7.27
CA LYS A 484 -2.44 13.15 7.36
C LYS A 484 -0.95 13.09 7.05
N THR A 485 -0.24 12.07 7.50
CA THR A 485 1.16 11.76 7.19
C THR A 485 1.26 10.33 6.69
N GLY A 486 2.08 10.11 5.65
CA GLY A 486 2.26 8.77 5.08
C GLY A 486 0.98 8.21 4.49
N GLY A 487 0.59 8.68 3.30
CA GLY A 487 -0.69 8.28 2.70
C GLY A 487 -0.84 6.76 2.59
N ALA A 488 0.26 6.04 2.32
CA ALA A 488 0.35 4.60 2.53
C ALA A 488 1.12 4.25 3.82
N LEU A 489 2.39 4.60 3.88
CA LEU A 489 3.35 4.18 4.92
C LEU A 489 3.75 5.38 5.78
N ASP A 490 3.68 5.23 7.10
CA ASP A 490 4.34 6.15 8.03
C ASP A 490 5.27 5.37 8.97
N ILE A 491 6.56 5.75 8.97
CA ILE A 491 7.65 5.11 9.71
C ILE A 491 8.23 6.11 10.72
N ASN A 492 7.93 5.88 12.00
CA ASN A 492 8.25 6.78 13.12
C ASN A 492 9.27 6.20 14.14
N GLY A 493 9.83 5.01 13.88
CA GLY A 493 10.80 4.35 14.75
C GLY A 493 12.19 4.99 14.75
N GLU A 494 13.20 4.29 15.28
CA GLU A 494 14.62 4.66 15.08
C GLU A 494 15.37 3.45 14.53
N GLY A 495 16.38 3.68 13.68
CA GLY A 495 17.28 2.61 13.23
C GLY A 495 16.59 1.50 12.43
N SER A 496 15.41 1.76 11.86
CA SER A 496 14.66 0.75 11.10
C SER A 496 15.20 0.59 9.68
N GLU A 497 15.20 -0.65 9.18
CA GLU A 497 15.52 -1.02 7.82
C GLU A 497 14.21 -1.24 7.04
N VAL A 498 14.01 -0.52 5.94
CA VAL A 498 12.81 -0.58 5.10
C VAL A 498 13.20 -0.97 3.68
N ASN A 499 12.88 -2.20 3.30
CA ASN A 499 13.17 -2.74 1.97
C ASN A 499 11.88 -2.86 1.15
N ILE A 500 11.82 -2.18 0.02
CA ILE A 500 10.70 -2.22 -0.91
C ILE A 500 11.22 -2.74 -2.26
N ASP A 501 10.70 -3.86 -2.73
CA ASP A 501 11.07 -4.43 -4.02
C ASP A 501 9.85 -4.79 -4.86
N SER A 502 9.94 -4.52 -6.18
CA SER A 502 8.95 -4.96 -7.17
C SER A 502 7.51 -4.55 -6.81
N SER A 503 7.32 -3.39 -6.19
CA SER A 503 6.04 -2.99 -5.56
C SER A 503 5.44 -1.71 -6.17
N LEU A 504 4.12 -1.57 -6.04
CA LEU A 504 3.35 -0.46 -6.59
C LEU A 504 2.77 0.43 -5.48
N PHE A 505 3.02 1.73 -5.57
CA PHE A 505 2.43 2.78 -4.75
C PHE A 505 1.67 3.75 -5.64
N GLU A 506 0.34 3.65 -5.65
CA GLU A 506 -0.49 4.44 -6.57
C GLU A 506 -1.61 5.19 -5.86
N ASN A 507 -1.82 6.46 -6.24
CA ASN A 507 -2.93 7.30 -5.77
C ASN A 507 -3.00 7.46 -4.24
N ASN A 508 -1.89 7.31 -3.52
CA ASN A 508 -1.88 7.52 -2.09
C ASN A 508 -1.84 9.03 -1.78
N SER A 509 -2.54 9.45 -0.73
CA SER A 509 -2.75 10.86 -0.44
C SER A 509 -2.56 11.20 1.03
N ALA A 510 -1.61 12.07 1.33
CA ALA A 510 -1.37 12.63 2.65
C ALA A 510 -1.83 14.10 2.75
N GLY A 511 -2.42 14.48 3.89
CA GLY A 511 -2.76 15.89 4.15
C GLY A 511 -1.55 16.81 4.41
N SER A 512 -0.40 16.24 4.78
CA SER A 512 0.82 16.94 5.21
C SER A 512 2.06 16.44 4.48
N THR A 513 2.60 15.28 4.84
CA THR A 513 3.90 14.80 4.37
C THR A 513 3.80 13.37 3.84
N GLY A 514 4.58 13.07 2.79
CA GLY A 514 4.74 11.70 2.30
C GLY A 514 3.47 11.15 1.68
N GLY A 515 3.17 11.52 0.43
CA GLY A 515 1.92 11.10 -0.22
C GLY A 515 1.77 9.59 -0.30
N ALA A 516 2.89 8.88 -0.53
CA ALA A 516 2.99 7.45 -0.30
C ALA A 516 3.67 7.13 1.04
N ILE A 517 4.89 7.63 1.26
CA ILE A 517 5.75 7.23 2.39
C ILE A 517 6.20 8.46 3.17
N ASP A 518 6.01 8.44 4.48
CA ASP A 518 6.62 9.39 5.41
C ASP A 518 7.60 8.64 6.33
N ILE A 519 8.81 9.17 6.44
CA ILE A 519 9.89 8.69 7.30
C ILE A 519 10.21 9.83 8.26
N ASN A 520 9.74 9.73 9.50
CA ASN A 520 9.89 10.78 10.51
C ASN A 520 10.97 10.46 11.54
N GLY A 521 11.31 9.19 11.71
CA GLY A 521 12.38 8.75 12.61
C GLY A 521 13.79 8.97 12.06
N GLU A 522 14.79 8.71 12.90
CA GLU A 522 16.20 8.94 12.60
C GLU A 522 16.97 7.64 12.31
N SER A 523 18.11 7.77 11.62
CA SER A 523 19.04 6.67 11.33
C SER A 523 18.44 5.48 10.59
N HIS A 524 17.41 5.70 9.77
CA HIS A 524 16.79 4.66 8.97
C HIS A 524 17.63 4.29 7.74
N GLU A 525 17.57 3.01 7.35
CA GLU A 525 18.05 2.54 6.06
C GLU A 525 16.85 2.17 5.18
N ILE A 526 16.63 2.90 4.08
CA ILE A 526 15.49 2.70 3.19
C ILE A 526 16.01 2.32 1.80
N ASN A 527 15.69 1.12 1.36
CA ASN A 527 16.09 0.58 0.07
C ASN A 527 14.85 0.33 -0.79
N ILE A 528 14.70 1.09 -1.88
CA ILE A 528 13.58 0.95 -2.82
C ILE A 528 14.12 0.48 -4.16
N ASN A 529 13.66 -0.67 -4.63
CA ASN A 529 14.16 -1.31 -5.85
C ASN A 529 13.00 -1.72 -6.77
N ASN A 530 13.19 -1.58 -8.08
CA ASN A 530 12.30 -2.14 -9.10
C ASN A 530 10.81 -1.79 -8.92
N SER A 531 10.52 -0.61 -8.36
CA SER A 531 9.18 -0.26 -7.89
C SER A 531 8.56 0.88 -8.70
N THR A 532 7.28 1.17 -8.45
CA THR A 532 6.57 2.27 -9.12
C THR A 532 5.80 3.11 -8.12
N PHE A 533 5.97 4.43 -8.20
CA PHE A 533 5.25 5.44 -7.43
C PHE A 533 4.51 6.36 -8.40
N ASN A 534 3.20 6.18 -8.53
CA ASN A 534 2.37 6.92 -9.48
C ASN A 534 1.28 7.74 -8.79
N ASN A 535 1.17 9.01 -9.17
CA ASN A 535 0.05 9.88 -8.79
C ASN A 535 -0.18 9.98 -7.26
N ASN A 536 0.89 9.92 -6.47
CA ASN A 536 0.80 10.14 -5.03
C ASN A 536 0.83 11.64 -4.73
N SER A 537 0.17 12.06 -3.65
CA SER A 537 0.05 13.50 -3.35
C SER A 537 0.16 13.86 -1.88
N ALA A 538 0.81 14.98 -1.59
CA ALA A 538 0.95 15.53 -0.25
C ALA A 538 1.14 17.06 -0.26
N ARG A 539 1.29 17.67 0.91
CA ARG A 539 1.75 19.07 0.98
C ARG A 539 3.25 19.16 0.71
N ASN A 540 4.05 18.25 1.28
CA ASN A 540 5.48 18.07 1.00
C ASN A 540 5.78 16.59 0.74
N GLY A 541 6.66 16.28 -0.21
CA GLY A 541 7.02 14.91 -0.55
C GLY A 541 5.84 14.18 -1.20
N GLY A 542 5.58 14.49 -2.47
CA GLY A 542 4.41 13.96 -3.18
C GLY A 542 4.40 12.42 -3.19
N ALA A 543 5.58 11.79 -3.31
CA ALA A 543 5.73 10.36 -3.06
C ALA A 543 6.30 10.10 -1.65
N ILE A 544 7.50 10.59 -1.36
CA ILE A 544 8.28 10.25 -0.18
C ILE A 544 8.65 11.53 0.58
N SER A 545 8.57 11.46 1.91
CA SER A 545 9.07 12.49 2.82
C SER A 545 10.02 11.84 3.82
N SER A 546 11.21 12.43 4.00
CA SER A 546 12.28 11.98 4.90
C SER A 546 12.67 13.12 5.83
N ASN A 547 11.99 13.21 6.97
CA ASN A 547 12.09 14.35 7.87
C ASN A 547 13.08 14.15 9.02
N GLY A 548 13.37 12.91 9.43
CA GLY A 548 14.38 12.65 10.45
C GLY A 548 15.81 12.72 9.91
N ASP A 549 16.75 12.84 10.84
CA ASP A 549 18.19 12.97 10.61
C ASP A 549 18.86 11.60 10.37
N ASP A 550 20.04 11.61 9.75
CA ASP A 550 20.88 10.44 9.48
C ASP A 550 20.20 9.32 8.66
N ASN A 551 19.14 9.63 7.92
CA ASN A 551 18.40 8.68 7.11
C ASN A 551 19.09 8.42 5.76
N ASN A 552 19.22 7.14 5.39
CA ASN A 552 19.77 6.70 4.12
C ASN A 552 18.67 6.18 3.20
N LEU A 553 18.23 6.99 2.22
CA LEU A 553 17.27 6.61 1.19
C LEU A 553 17.99 6.28 -0.11
N THR A 554 18.06 5.00 -0.44
CA THR A 554 18.61 4.50 -1.72
C THR A 554 17.47 3.98 -2.59
N VAL A 555 17.37 4.53 -3.80
CA VAL A 555 16.33 4.18 -4.77
C VAL A 555 16.97 3.74 -6.07
N ASN A 556 16.71 2.51 -6.50
CA ASN A 556 17.25 1.91 -7.72
C ASN A 556 16.12 1.42 -8.64
N ASN A 557 16.29 1.56 -9.95
CA ASN A 557 15.37 1.01 -10.96
C ASN A 557 13.89 1.32 -10.69
N THR A 558 13.57 2.51 -10.21
CA THR A 558 12.22 2.85 -9.73
C THR A 558 11.62 3.99 -10.53
N ASP A 559 10.34 3.88 -10.84
CA ASP A 559 9.61 4.86 -11.63
C ASP A 559 8.74 5.76 -10.75
N PHE A 560 9.03 7.06 -10.74
CA PHE A 560 8.21 8.08 -10.10
C PHE A 560 7.49 8.93 -11.15
N SER A 561 6.17 8.78 -11.24
CA SER A 561 5.38 9.53 -12.21
C SER A 561 4.20 10.26 -11.61
N ASN A 562 3.96 11.49 -12.07
CA ASN A 562 2.79 12.30 -11.72
C ASN A 562 2.62 12.55 -10.21
N ASN A 563 3.68 12.46 -9.40
CA ASN A 563 3.59 12.72 -7.97
C ASN A 563 3.53 14.23 -7.72
N ASN A 564 2.68 14.63 -6.78
CA ASN A 564 2.27 16.03 -6.64
C ASN A 564 2.38 16.50 -5.19
N ALA A 565 3.30 17.41 -4.93
CA ALA A 565 3.40 18.16 -3.70
C ALA A 565 2.88 19.60 -3.87
N ILE A 566 2.19 20.13 -2.87
CA ILE A 566 1.73 21.54 -2.90
C ILE A 566 2.92 22.51 -2.78
N ASN A 567 3.95 22.14 -2.02
CA ASN A 567 5.04 23.03 -1.65
C ASN A 567 6.41 22.48 -2.07
N LYS A 568 6.87 21.38 -1.47
CA LYS A 568 8.26 20.93 -1.60
C LYS A 568 8.35 19.47 -2.05
N GLY A 569 9.21 19.17 -3.03
CA GLY A 569 9.57 17.82 -3.43
C GLY A 569 8.40 17.04 -4.03
N GLY A 570 8.21 17.11 -5.35
CA GLY A 570 7.12 16.37 -6.00
C GLY A 570 7.29 14.85 -5.86
N VAL A 571 8.53 14.38 -5.84
CA VAL A 571 8.89 12.99 -5.52
C VAL A 571 9.35 12.90 -4.07
N ILE A 572 10.52 13.45 -3.73
CA ILE A 572 11.15 13.33 -2.42
C ILE A 572 11.24 14.71 -1.76
N ASN A 573 10.82 14.80 -0.49
CA ASN A 573 11.15 15.93 0.38
C ASN A 573 12.02 15.45 1.55
N SER A 574 13.21 16.00 1.71
CA SER A 574 14.11 15.73 2.84
C SER A 574 14.30 16.97 3.69
N ASN A 575 13.93 16.91 4.97
CA ASN A 575 14.12 18.02 5.90
C ASN A 575 15.16 17.75 6.97
N GLY A 576 15.49 16.49 7.24
CA GLY A 576 16.50 16.11 8.22
C GLY A 576 17.92 16.36 7.73
N ASN A 577 18.86 16.38 8.67
CA ASN A 577 20.28 16.63 8.46
C ASN A 577 21.07 15.33 8.24
N ASN A 578 22.21 15.43 7.56
CA ASN A 578 23.11 14.32 7.23
C ASN A 578 22.42 13.11 6.57
N ASN A 579 21.27 13.33 5.94
CA ASN A 579 20.56 12.35 5.14
C ASN A 579 21.33 12.05 3.86
N VAL A 580 21.26 10.79 3.43
CA VAL A 580 21.76 10.35 2.12
C VAL A 580 20.56 10.01 1.24
N ILE A 581 20.50 10.61 0.05
CA ILE A 581 19.44 10.39 -0.93
C ILE A 581 20.12 9.99 -2.24
N VAL A 582 19.92 8.75 -2.66
CA VAL A 582 20.45 8.22 -3.93
C VAL A 582 19.29 7.82 -4.82
N LEU A 583 19.25 8.38 -6.02
CA LEU A 583 18.36 7.99 -7.09
C LEU A 583 19.22 7.46 -8.24
N ASP A 584 19.31 6.13 -8.37
CA ASP A 584 20.11 5.46 -9.39
C ASP A 584 19.23 4.70 -10.39
N ASN A 585 19.57 4.79 -11.68
CA ASN A 585 18.90 4.12 -12.79
C ASN A 585 17.36 4.21 -12.72
N SER A 586 16.83 5.37 -12.31
CA SER A 586 15.43 5.57 -11.98
C SER A 586 14.81 6.68 -12.82
N THR A 587 13.48 6.79 -12.82
CA THR A 587 12.77 7.84 -13.56
C THR A 587 11.96 8.76 -12.66
N ALA A 588 11.96 10.05 -12.97
CA ALA A 588 11.14 11.08 -12.31
C ALA A 588 10.41 11.91 -13.36
N ASN A 589 9.19 11.52 -13.68
CA ASN A 589 8.41 12.04 -14.80
C ASN A 589 7.15 12.80 -14.36
N ASN A 590 7.00 14.04 -14.85
CA ASN A 590 5.82 14.89 -14.64
C ASN A 590 5.47 15.12 -13.16
N ASN A 591 6.47 15.20 -12.28
CA ASN A 591 6.23 15.48 -10.87
C ASN A 591 6.14 16.99 -10.63
N ASN A 592 5.32 17.39 -9.66
CA ASN A 592 4.97 18.79 -9.44
C ASN A 592 5.21 19.20 -7.99
N ALA A 593 5.95 20.29 -7.79
CA ALA A 593 6.06 21.01 -6.54
C ALA A 593 6.26 22.51 -6.82
N LYS A 594 6.21 23.35 -5.78
CA LYS A 594 6.60 24.76 -5.91
C LYS A 594 8.10 24.96 -5.79
N ASN A 595 8.77 24.09 -5.03
CA ASN A 595 10.21 24.05 -4.86
C ASN A 595 10.65 22.59 -5.09
N GLY A 596 11.47 22.36 -6.12
CA GLY A 596 12.05 21.04 -6.39
C GLY A 596 11.01 20.05 -6.92
N GLY A 597 10.72 20.14 -8.23
CA GLY A 597 9.71 19.30 -8.89
C GLY A 597 9.90 17.80 -8.67
N ALA A 598 11.15 17.33 -8.61
CA ALA A 598 11.45 15.97 -8.14
C ALA A 598 11.88 15.94 -6.67
N ILE A 599 13.01 16.56 -6.32
CA ILE A 599 13.59 16.50 -4.98
C ILE A 599 13.61 17.89 -4.33
N SER A 600 13.27 17.97 -3.05
CA SER A 600 13.55 19.14 -2.21
C SER A 600 14.33 18.69 -0.98
N SER A 601 15.37 19.45 -0.61
CA SER A 601 16.19 19.22 0.58
C SER A 601 16.36 20.51 1.36
N THR A 602 16.06 20.50 2.66
CA THR A 602 16.19 21.69 3.52
C THR A 602 17.09 21.48 4.72
N GLY A 603 17.48 20.24 5.02
CA GLY A 603 18.43 19.95 6.08
C GLY A 603 19.87 20.18 5.63
N ASP A 604 20.76 20.22 6.60
CA ASP A 604 22.19 20.48 6.43
C ASP A 604 22.98 19.19 6.25
N GLU A 605 24.17 19.26 5.66
CA GLU A 605 25.11 18.15 5.47
C GLU A 605 24.56 16.93 4.67
N ASN A 606 23.44 17.12 3.98
CA ASN A 606 22.79 16.08 3.18
C ASN A 606 23.61 15.73 1.94
N LYS A 607 23.61 14.45 1.57
CA LYS A 607 24.26 13.92 0.38
C LYS A 607 23.20 13.46 -0.61
N ILE A 608 23.09 14.14 -1.74
CA ILE A 608 22.08 13.88 -2.77
C ILE A 608 22.79 13.45 -4.05
N ALA A 609 22.54 12.23 -4.52
CA ALA A 609 23.08 11.69 -5.75
C ALA A 609 21.95 11.28 -6.70
N ILE A 610 22.00 11.78 -7.93
CA ILE A 610 21.09 11.41 -9.02
C ILE A 610 21.95 10.82 -10.14
N ASP A 611 21.96 9.51 -10.25
CA ASP A 611 22.86 8.77 -11.14
C ASP A 611 22.05 7.97 -12.16
N ASN A 612 22.52 7.91 -13.41
CA ASN A 612 21.94 7.09 -14.48
C ASN A 612 20.41 7.28 -14.70
N SER A 613 19.85 8.43 -14.32
CA SER A 613 18.41 8.59 -14.14
C SER A 613 17.78 9.51 -15.19
N GLU A 614 16.49 9.32 -15.48
CA GLU A 614 15.72 10.16 -16.40
C GLU A 614 14.74 11.05 -15.62
N LEU A 615 14.93 12.37 -15.68
CA LEU A 615 14.09 13.36 -15.01
C LEU A 615 13.40 14.23 -16.06
N SER A 616 12.12 13.98 -16.32
CA SER A 616 11.39 14.69 -17.36
C SER A 616 10.10 15.36 -16.93
N GLY A 617 9.77 16.52 -17.51
CA GLY A 617 8.48 17.16 -17.30
C GLY A 617 8.19 17.67 -15.89
N ASN A 618 9.19 17.73 -15.00
CA ASN A 618 8.98 18.15 -13.62
C ASN A 618 8.82 19.68 -13.51
N ASN A 619 7.90 20.12 -12.63
CA ASN A 619 7.60 21.53 -12.43
C ASN A 619 8.32 22.10 -11.19
N ASP A 620 8.97 23.22 -11.41
CA ASP A 620 9.99 23.87 -10.60
C ASP A 620 11.29 23.06 -10.42
N GLY A 621 11.87 22.67 -11.57
CA GLY A 621 13.17 22.01 -11.63
C GLY A 621 13.17 20.56 -11.17
N ILE A 622 14.37 20.00 -11.00
CA ILE A 622 14.59 18.65 -10.52
C ILE A 622 15.00 18.61 -9.05
N LEU A 623 15.66 19.64 -8.54
CA LEU A 623 16.16 19.67 -7.17
C LEU A 623 16.13 21.09 -6.60
N SER A 624 15.66 21.22 -5.37
CA SER A 624 15.83 22.44 -4.55
C SER A 624 16.57 22.11 -3.27
N SER A 625 17.64 22.84 -2.97
CA SER A 625 18.47 22.64 -1.77
C SER A 625 18.62 23.95 -1.00
N GLU A 626 18.07 24.01 0.21
CA GLU A 626 18.05 25.20 1.08
C GLU A 626 19.04 25.11 2.27
N GLY A 627 19.39 23.91 2.74
CA GLY A 627 20.30 23.74 3.88
C GLY A 627 21.78 23.91 3.52
N ASP A 628 22.63 24.00 4.53
CA ASP A 628 24.07 24.28 4.43
C ASP A 628 24.90 22.98 4.32
N ASP A 629 26.14 23.10 3.83
CA ASP A 629 27.13 22.01 3.71
C ASP A 629 26.63 20.76 2.93
N ASN A 630 25.59 20.91 2.12
CA ASN A 630 24.99 19.87 1.31
C ASN A 630 25.88 19.48 0.13
N LYS A 631 25.97 18.19 -0.17
CA LYS A 631 26.68 17.64 -1.32
C LYS A 631 25.71 17.08 -2.35
N ILE A 632 25.68 17.67 -3.54
CA ILE A 632 24.78 17.33 -4.64
C ILE A 632 25.60 16.82 -5.83
N THR A 633 25.29 15.63 -6.31
CA THR A 633 25.86 15.05 -7.53
C THR A 633 24.76 14.63 -8.50
N VAL A 634 24.92 14.98 -9.77
CA VAL A 634 24.10 14.45 -10.87
C VAL A 634 25.04 13.86 -11.91
N ASP A 635 25.01 12.55 -12.12
CA ASP A 635 25.87 11.85 -13.06
C ASP A 635 25.08 10.99 -14.06
N ASN A 636 25.60 10.88 -15.28
CA ASN A 636 25.09 10.04 -16.37
C ASN A 636 23.56 10.10 -16.57
N SER A 637 22.94 11.25 -16.30
CA SER A 637 21.49 11.39 -16.22
C SER A 637 20.93 12.17 -17.42
N THR A 638 19.63 12.06 -17.64
CA THR A 638 18.91 12.77 -18.70
C THR A 638 17.84 13.67 -18.08
N ILE A 639 17.93 14.97 -18.30
CA ILE A 639 17.02 15.98 -17.75
C ILE A 639 16.27 16.64 -18.91
N THR A 640 14.97 16.40 -19.09
CA THR A 640 14.25 16.93 -20.26
C THR A 640 12.88 17.55 -19.97
N ASN A 641 12.53 18.62 -20.70
CA ASN A 641 11.20 19.22 -20.64
C ASN A 641 10.74 19.69 -19.24
N ASN A 642 11.67 19.91 -18.31
CA ASN A 642 11.37 20.41 -16.97
C ASN A 642 11.20 21.94 -17.02
N THR A 643 10.26 22.44 -16.23
CA THR A 643 10.06 23.87 -16.06
C THR A 643 10.67 24.32 -14.74
N ALA A 644 11.66 25.21 -14.77
CA ALA A 644 12.13 25.91 -13.57
C ALA A 644 11.92 27.42 -13.69
N LYS A 645 11.53 28.06 -12.58
CA LYS A 645 11.46 29.52 -12.48
C LYS A 645 12.86 30.13 -12.42
N ASP A 646 13.72 29.53 -11.60
CA ASP A 646 15.08 29.98 -11.35
C ASP A 646 16.07 28.97 -11.97
N GLY A 647 16.40 27.88 -11.26
CA GLY A 647 17.29 26.81 -11.76
C GLY A 647 16.66 25.42 -11.74
N LEU A 648 17.13 24.51 -12.60
CA LEU A 648 16.79 23.09 -12.52
C LEU A 648 17.30 22.47 -11.22
N ILE A 649 18.45 22.94 -10.75
CA ILE A 649 18.94 22.73 -9.39
C ILE A 649 19.04 24.11 -8.74
N THR A 650 18.21 24.39 -7.74
CA THR A 650 18.36 25.58 -6.88
C THR A 650 19.19 25.24 -5.66
N ASN A 651 20.18 26.07 -5.37
CA ASN A 651 21.11 25.91 -4.26
C ASN A 651 21.19 27.21 -3.46
N GLU A 652 20.50 27.26 -2.33
CA GLU A 652 20.37 28.49 -1.55
C GLU A 652 21.22 28.50 -0.27
N GLY A 653 21.61 27.32 0.24
CA GLY A 653 22.45 27.20 1.44
C GLY A 653 23.92 27.53 1.21
N ASP A 654 24.60 27.76 2.33
CA ASP A 654 26.02 28.08 2.41
C ASP A 654 26.87 26.80 2.31
N ASN A 655 28.07 26.92 1.74
CA ASN A 655 29.05 25.82 1.57
C ASN A 655 28.57 24.57 0.81
N ASN A 656 27.45 24.63 0.12
CA ASN A 656 26.97 23.51 -0.67
C ASN A 656 27.88 23.23 -1.87
N ASN A 657 28.07 21.95 -2.19
CA ASN A 657 28.87 21.48 -3.31
C ASN A 657 27.97 20.80 -4.36
N VAL A 658 27.85 21.40 -5.55
CA VAL A 658 27.06 20.86 -6.67
C VAL A 658 28.00 20.41 -7.80
N ALA A 659 27.95 19.13 -8.16
CA ALA A 659 28.67 18.55 -9.29
C ALA A 659 27.69 17.91 -10.29
N ILE A 660 27.86 18.21 -11.58
CA ILE A 660 27.04 17.65 -12.67
C ILE A 660 27.98 17.11 -13.74
N ASN A 661 27.92 15.80 -13.99
CA ASN A 661 28.78 15.07 -14.90
C ASN A 661 27.94 14.25 -15.89
N ASN A 662 28.42 14.07 -17.11
CA ASN A 662 27.84 13.17 -18.13
C ASN A 662 26.31 13.30 -18.33
N THR A 663 25.75 14.49 -18.06
CA THR A 663 24.29 14.67 -17.95
C THR A 663 23.75 15.45 -19.14
N ASN A 664 22.76 14.87 -19.82
CA ASN A 664 22.11 15.47 -20.99
C ASN A 664 20.89 16.29 -20.57
N SER A 665 20.96 17.61 -20.73
CA SER A 665 19.86 18.52 -20.40
C SER A 665 19.27 19.18 -21.66
N THR A 666 18.01 18.88 -22.02
CA THR A 666 17.35 19.43 -23.22
C THR A 666 15.91 19.91 -22.98
N ASN A 667 15.48 20.95 -23.71
CA ASN A 667 14.12 21.50 -23.64
C ASN A 667 13.64 21.95 -22.25
N ASN A 668 14.56 22.25 -21.33
CA ASN A 668 14.23 22.75 -20.00
C ASN A 668 14.13 24.28 -19.97
N THR A 669 13.37 24.84 -19.02
CA THR A 669 13.39 26.27 -18.69
C THR A 669 14.19 26.53 -17.41
N GLY A 670 14.68 27.75 -17.22
CA GLY A 670 15.55 28.12 -16.10
C GLY A 670 17.03 27.83 -16.36
N ASP A 671 17.90 28.27 -15.45
CA ASP A 671 19.32 27.92 -15.48
C ASP A 671 19.52 26.45 -15.08
N ILE A 672 20.66 25.84 -15.42
CA ILE A 672 20.93 24.46 -14.97
C ILE A 672 21.13 24.44 -13.44
N VAL A 673 21.91 25.39 -12.92
CA VAL A 673 22.14 25.59 -11.49
C VAL A 673 21.91 27.06 -11.16
N TYR A 674 21.06 27.33 -10.17
CA TYR A 674 20.84 28.65 -9.61
C TYR A 674 21.35 28.69 -8.18
N ASN A 675 22.25 29.63 -7.86
CA ASN A 675 22.96 29.65 -6.58
C ASN A 675 22.91 31.04 -5.91
N THR A 676 22.47 31.08 -4.64
CA THR A 676 22.36 32.32 -3.84
C THR A 676 23.12 32.29 -2.51
N GLY A 677 23.64 31.15 -2.06
CA GLY A 677 24.39 31.02 -0.80
C GLY A 677 25.84 31.53 -0.88
N ASN A 678 26.42 31.86 0.28
CA ASN A 678 27.85 32.14 0.47
C ASN A 678 28.65 30.84 0.41
N ASN A 679 28.72 30.24 -0.76
CA ASN A 679 29.45 29.00 -0.98
C ASN A 679 30.96 29.27 -0.89
N ASN A 680 31.57 28.89 0.23
CA ASN A 680 32.94 29.24 0.58
C ASN A 680 33.95 28.72 -0.46
N THR A 681 34.92 29.59 -0.67
CA THR A 681 35.89 29.73 -1.76
C THR A 681 37.17 28.89 -1.61
N GLU A 682 37.13 27.69 -1.00
CA GLU A 682 38.32 26.82 -0.86
C GLU A 682 38.07 25.33 -1.18
N SER A 683 37.17 25.02 -2.12
CA SER A 683 37.38 23.84 -2.95
C SER A 683 38.23 24.26 -4.13
N GLU A 684 39.29 23.51 -4.47
CA GLU A 684 39.99 23.68 -5.75
C GLU A 684 38.92 23.85 -6.84
N ASN A 685 38.86 25.03 -7.45
CA ASN A 685 37.86 25.46 -8.42
C ASN A 685 37.69 24.41 -9.53
N ASN A 686 36.81 23.46 -9.29
CA ASN A 686 36.41 22.41 -10.19
C ASN A 686 34.91 22.12 -9.97
N SER A 687 34.10 23.19 -9.94
CA SER A 687 32.87 23.13 -10.75
C SER A 687 33.30 22.92 -12.20
N ASN A 688 33.73 21.69 -12.50
CA ASN A 688 33.69 21.17 -13.84
C ASN A 688 32.20 21.03 -14.12
N ILE A 689 31.58 22.08 -14.65
CA ILE A 689 30.48 21.86 -15.56
C ILE A 689 31.13 21.19 -16.77
N THR A 690 31.36 19.88 -16.66
CA THR A 690 31.61 19.04 -17.82
C THR A 690 30.24 18.87 -18.46
N VAL A 691 29.81 19.86 -19.23
CA VAL A 691 29.03 19.48 -20.41
C VAL A 691 30.02 18.69 -21.21
N ASP A 692 29.90 17.36 -21.16
CA ASP A 692 30.56 16.50 -22.11
C ASP A 692 29.95 16.88 -23.45
N VAL A 693 30.56 17.88 -24.09
CA VAL A 693 30.54 17.92 -25.54
C VAL A 693 31.16 16.58 -25.88
N THR A 694 30.39 15.73 -26.58
CA THR A 694 30.76 14.35 -26.91
C THR A 694 32.15 14.26 -27.57
N TYR A 695 32.71 15.41 -27.94
CA TYR A 695 34.08 15.67 -28.37
C TYR A 695 34.36 17.19 -28.35
N GLU A 696 35.63 17.60 -28.16
CA GLU A 696 36.02 18.97 -28.53
C GLU A 696 35.88 19.16 -30.05
N THR A 697 35.57 20.38 -30.51
CA THR A 697 35.52 20.67 -31.94
C THR A 697 36.64 21.62 -32.37
N ASN A 698 37.30 21.33 -33.48
CA ASN A 698 38.06 22.32 -34.23
C ASN A 698 37.12 23.01 -35.20
N THR A 699 37.10 24.35 -35.17
CA THR A 699 36.32 25.16 -36.11
C THR A 699 37.28 25.86 -37.07
N ASP A 700 37.37 25.38 -38.30
CA ASP A 700 38.10 26.05 -39.36
C ASP A 700 37.20 27.07 -40.07
N LEU A 701 37.69 28.30 -40.17
CA LEU A 701 36.97 29.38 -40.84
C LEU A 701 37.55 29.64 -42.23
N VAL A 702 36.75 29.38 -43.26
CA VAL A 702 37.01 29.81 -44.62
C VAL A 702 36.20 31.06 -44.89
N ILE A 703 36.90 32.19 -45.05
CA ILE A 703 36.28 33.49 -45.27
C ILE A 703 36.68 33.98 -46.64
N SER A 704 35.68 34.32 -47.45
CA SER A 704 35.88 35.00 -48.72
C SER A 704 35.04 36.27 -48.78
N SER A 705 35.65 37.35 -49.26
CA SER A 705 34.91 38.55 -49.62
C SER A 705 34.80 38.64 -51.14
N SER A 706 33.57 38.82 -51.62
CA SER A 706 33.32 39.23 -53.00
C SER A 706 32.04 40.06 -53.05
N ASN A 707 32.03 41.11 -53.87
CA ASN A 707 30.83 41.88 -54.19
C ASN A 707 30.04 42.46 -52.98
N GLY A 708 30.74 42.94 -51.93
CA GLY A 708 30.10 43.57 -50.76
C GLY A 708 29.39 42.58 -49.83
N GLN A 709 29.74 41.30 -49.92
CA GLN A 709 29.32 40.25 -49.01
C GLN A 709 30.55 39.50 -48.51
N ILE A 710 30.46 39.03 -47.27
CA ILE A 710 31.40 38.11 -46.67
C ILE A 710 30.67 36.77 -46.59
N THR A 711 31.21 35.75 -47.27
CA THR A 711 30.77 34.38 -47.06
C THR A 711 31.67 33.78 -45.99
N ILE A 712 31.04 33.32 -44.91
CA ILE A 712 31.69 32.69 -43.77
C ILE A 712 31.30 31.22 -43.83
N THR A 713 32.25 30.35 -44.07
CA THR A 713 32.07 28.89 -43.95
C THR A 713 32.83 28.44 -42.71
N ALA A 714 32.12 27.87 -41.75
CA ALA A 714 32.69 27.19 -40.60
C ALA A 714 32.70 25.69 -40.88
N ILE A 715 33.85 25.05 -40.75
CA ILE A 715 34.02 23.60 -40.88
C ILE A 715 34.27 23.06 -39.47
N LEU A 716 33.39 22.18 -39.01
CA LEU A 716 33.50 21.55 -37.69
C LEU A 716 34.07 20.15 -37.84
N THR A 717 35.15 19.89 -37.11
CA THR A 717 35.70 18.56 -36.93
C THR A 717 35.82 18.23 -35.45
N ASN A 718 35.63 16.96 -35.09
CA ASN A 718 36.00 16.43 -33.79
C ASN A 718 37.52 16.62 -33.62
N LYS A 719 37.94 17.28 -32.56
CA LYS A 719 39.34 17.64 -32.28
C LYS A 719 40.20 16.42 -31.96
N ASN A 720 39.61 15.38 -31.40
CA ASN A 720 40.31 14.17 -30.96
C ASN A 720 40.43 13.16 -32.11
N THR A 721 39.40 13.03 -32.97
CA THR A 721 39.38 12.06 -34.07
C THR A 721 39.66 12.66 -35.44
N GLY A 722 39.53 13.98 -35.61
CA GLY A 722 39.59 14.69 -36.89
C GLY A 722 38.33 14.53 -37.76
N GLU A 723 37.32 13.81 -37.29
CA GLU A 723 36.10 13.51 -38.06
C GLU A 723 35.23 14.75 -38.28
N LYS A 724 34.64 14.90 -39.47
CA LYS A 724 33.76 16.03 -39.82
C LYS A 724 32.36 15.85 -39.23
N LEU A 725 31.82 16.91 -38.63
CA LEU A 725 30.61 16.84 -37.79
C LEU A 725 29.37 17.41 -38.50
N ALA A 726 28.47 16.54 -38.94
CA ALA A 726 27.25 16.90 -39.67
C ALA A 726 26.04 17.09 -38.74
N GLY A 727 25.15 18.03 -39.05
CA GLY A 727 23.92 18.28 -38.27
C GLY A 727 24.09 19.26 -37.10
N GLU A 728 25.30 19.76 -36.87
CA GLU A 728 25.65 20.65 -35.75
C GLU A 728 25.30 22.11 -36.04
N LYS A 729 24.79 22.83 -35.04
CA LYS A 729 24.38 24.24 -35.21
C LYS A 729 25.54 25.20 -34.94
N VAL A 730 25.75 26.14 -35.86
CA VAL A 730 26.84 27.13 -35.83
C VAL A 730 26.31 28.55 -35.86
N TYR A 731 26.82 29.40 -34.97
CA TYR A 731 26.51 30.82 -34.84
C TYR A 731 27.67 31.66 -35.38
N PHE A 732 27.36 32.69 -36.16
CA PHE A 732 28.34 33.53 -36.84
C PHE A 732 28.34 34.94 -36.28
N TYR A 733 29.53 35.50 -36.08
CA TYR A 733 29.74 36.82 -35.48
C TYR A 733 30.60 37.69 -36.38
N VAL A 734 30.27 38.98 -36.43
CA VAL A 734 31.03 40.01 -37.15
C VAL A 734 31.19 41.23 -36.25
N ASN A 735 32.43 41.65 -35.98
CA ASN A 735 32.80 42.72 -35.06
C ASN A 735 32.22 42.56 -33.65
N GLY A 736 32.10 41.32 -33.18
CA GLY A 736 31.56 40.99 -31.86
C GLY A 736 30.04 40.84 -31.81
N GLU A 737 29.30 41.22 -32.84
CA GLU A 737 27.84 41.04 -32.91
C GLU A 737 27.47 39.73 -33.62
N GLN A 738 26.49 38.99 -33.08
CA GLN A 738 25.95 37.80 -33.74
C GLN A 738 25.12 38.22 -34.97
N VAL A 739 25.49 37.71 -36.15
CA VAL A 739 24.86 38.09 -37.42
C VAL A 739 23.93 37.02 -37.98
N GLY A 740 24.02 35.78 -37.49
CA GLY A 740 23.13 34.69 -37.87
C GLY A 740 23.62 33.32 -37.42
N SER A 741 22.97 32.26 -37.92
CA SER A 741 23.35 30.85 -37.68
C SER A 741 23.12 29.98 -38.92
N ALA A 742 23.78 28.82 -38.98
CA ALA A 742 23.57 27.77 -39.98
C ALA A 742 23.93 26.40 -39.38
N THR A 743 23.36 25.33 -39.91
CA THR A 743 23.67 23.95 -39.51
C THR A 743 24.71 23.34 -40.43
N THR A 744 25.61 22.51 -39.93
CA THR A 744 26.61 21.82 -40.73
C THR A 744 25.97 20.79 -41.65
N ASP A 745 26.43 20.74 -42.89
CA ASP A 745 26.03 19.69 -43.83
C ASP A 745 26.77 18.37 -43.57
N LYS A 746 26.54 17.37 -44.43
CA LYS A 746 27.20 16.05 -44.37
C LYS A 746 28.73 16.09 -44.46
N TYR A 747 29.33 17.24 -44.76
CA TYR A 747 30.78 17.45 -44.81
C TYR A 747 31.29 18.28 -43.62
N GLY A 748 30.45 18.52 -42.62
CA GLY A 748 30.77 19.32 -41.45
C GLY A 748 30.78 20.82 -41.71
N GLU A 749 30.21 21.31 -42.83
CA GLU A 749 30.30 22.72 -43.22
C GLU A 749 29.00 23.48 -42.95
N ALA A 750 29.08 24.56 -42.17
CA ALA A 750 28.00 25.52 -41.98
C ALA A 750 28.35 26.84 -42.70
N ARG A 751 27.43 27.33 -43.55
CA ARG A 751 27.67 28.50 -44.42
C ARG A 751 26.73 29.65 -44.11
N PHE A 752 27.28 30.83 -43.86
CA PHE A 752 26.54 32.07 -43.63
C PHE A 752 27.02 33.22 -44.52
N ILE A 753 26.09 34.04 -45.02
CA ILE A 753 26.39 35.17 -45.90
C ILE A 753 26.06 36.48 -45.18
N TYR A 754 27.11 37.23 -44.80
CA TYR A 754 26.98 38.55 -44.19
C TYR A 754 27.07 39.66 -45.25
N LYS A 755 26.08 40.55 -45.29
CA LYS A 755 26.08 41.73 -46.18
C LYS A 755 26.84 42.87 -45.50
N VAL A 756 27.88 43.37 -46.16
CA VAL A 756 28.80 44.36 -45.59
C VAL A 756 28.22 45.78 -45.68
N PRO A 757 27.95 46.46 -44.55
CA PRO A 757 27.32 47.78 -44.56
C PRO A 757 28.27 48.94 -44.95
N LYS A 758 29.58 48.81 -44.72
CA LYS A 758 30.60 49.83 -45.04
C LYS A 758 31.98 49.20 -45.20
N THR A 759 32.95 49.89 -45.81
CA THR A 759 34.33 49.40 -45.81
C THR A 759 34.96 49.63 -44.45
N ALA A 760 35.42 48.55 -43.84
CA ALA A 760 36.15 48.51 -42.58
C ALA A 760 36.89 47.17 -42.50
N ASN A 761 37.80 47.05 -41.52
CA ASN A 761 38.27 45.75 -41.08
C ASN A 761 37.13 45.08 -40.30
N TYR A 762 36.84 43.84 -40.65
CA TYR A 762 35.84 43.02 -39.97
C TYR A 762 36.54 41.89 -39.20
N SER A 763 36.34 41.85 -37.88
CA SER A 763 36.67 40.69 -37.05
C SER A 763 35.55 39.67 -37.20
N ILE A 764 35.87 38.46 -37.63
CA ILE A 764 34.87 37.43 -37.91
C ILE A 764 35.26 36.16 -37.14
N TYR A 765 34.30 35.60 -36.44
CA TYR A 765 34.42 34.30 -35.80
C TYR A 765 33.08 33.56 -35.84
N ALA A 766 33.13 32.24 -35.62
CA ALA A 766 31.96 31.39 -35.51
C ALA A 766 32.10 30.50 -34.28
N LYS A 767 30.98 30.10 -33.70
CA LYS A 767 30.89 29.23 -32.52
C LYS A 767 29.85 28.15 -32.82
N SER A 768 30.16 26.87 -32.59
CA SER A 768 29.11 25.85 -32.47
C SER A 768 28.34 26.07 -31.16
N GLN A 769 27.11 25.54 -31.07
CA GLN A 769 26.22 25.74 -29.93
C GLN A 769 26.89 25.36 -28.60
N GLN A 770 27.02 26.33 -27.70
CA GLN A 770 27.19 26.14 -26.26
C GLN A 770 25.88 26.51 -25.59
N THR A 771 25.44 25.66 -24.68
CA THR A 771 24.34 25.89 -23.73
C THR A 771 24.48 27.28 -23.12
N THR A 772 23.45 28.11 -23.25
CA THR A 772 23.42 29.41 -22.57
C THR A 772 23.16 29.13 -21.10
N ILE A 773 24.19 29.23 -20.26
CA ILE A 773 24.09 29.26 -18.80
C ILE A 773 24.37 30.71 -18.40
N THR A 774 23.43 31.37 -17.73
CA THR A 774 23.55 32.79 -17.34
C THR A 774 23.49 32.94 -15.84
N ASN A 775 24.55 33.46 -15.22
CA ASN A 775 24.52 33.96 -13.83
C ASN A 775 25.36 35.25 -13.72
N SER A 776 24.96 36.12 -12.79
CA SER A 776 25.46 37.46 -12.50
C SER A 776 26.90 37.61 -11.94
N THR A 777 27.71 36.57 -11.72
CA THR A 777 29.05 36.70 -11.06
C THR A 777 30.28 36.34 -11.91
N GLY A 778 30.12 35.83 -13.13
CA GLY A 778 31.13 35.95 -14.20
C GLY A 778 32.50 35.28 -14.01
N LYS A 779 32.57 34.00 -13.61
CA LYS A 779 33.82 33.21 -13.77
C LYS A 779 33.58 31.72 -14.04
N TYR A 780 33.74 31.30 -15.31
CA TYR A 780 33.86 29.90 -15.72
C TYR A 780 34.94 29.74 -16.79
N THR A 781 35.66 28.62 -16.78
CA THR A 781 36.65 28.27 -17.80
C THR A 781 35.97 27.52 -18.93
N PHE A 782 35.69 28.22 -20.02
CA PHE A 782 35.25 27.59 -21.26
C PHE A 782 36.44 26.86 -21.88
N LYS A 783 36.29 25.60 -22.26
CA LYS A 783 37.02 25.11 -23.43
C LYS A 783 36.25 25.60 -24.66
N GLU A 784 36.45 26.88 -25.00
CA GLU A 784 36.03 27.38 -26.30
C GLU A 784 36.66 26.45 -27.36
N SER A 785 35.85 25.89 -28.26
CA SER A 785 36.38 25.45 -29.56
C SER A 785 37.15 26.63 -30.13
N ALA A 786 38.47 26.47 -30.30
CA ALA A 786 39.39 27.56 -30.59
C ALA A 786 38.79 28.53 -31.62
N SER A 787 38.47 29.75 -31.18
CA SER A 787 37.87 30.75 -32.05
C SER A 787 38.94 31.22 -33.05
N VAL A 788 38.89 30.73 -34.29
CA VAL A 788 39.78 31.20 -35.35
C VAL A 788 39.32 32.59 -35.78
N THR A 789 39.77 33.63 -35.08
CA THR A 789 39.50 35.00 -35.51
C THR A 789 40.28 35.29 -36.79
N LYS A 790 39.56 35.49 -37.90
CA LYS A 790 40.17 35.96 -39.16
C LYS A 790 39.75 37.39 -39.41
N SER A 791 40.73 38.28 -39.38
CA SER A 791 40.56 39.68 -39.79
C SER A 791 40.52 39.77 -41.31
N LEU A 792 39.43 40.29 -41.86
CA LEU A 792 39.30 40.53 -43.30
C LEU A 792 39.19 42.03 -43.59
N ASN A 793 40.14 42.56 -44.37
CA ASN A 793 40.05 43.91 -44.90
C ASN A 793 39.16 43.93 -46.15
N VAL A 794 37.94 44.43 -46.01
CA VAL A 794 36.98 44.51 -47.13
C VAL A 794 37.16 45.85 -47.87
N ASN A 795 38.14 45.88 -48.77
CA ASN A 795 38.60 47.08 -49.50
C ASN A 795 37.61 47.70 -50.51
N LYS A 796 36.36 47.21 -50.64
CA LYS A 796 35.35 47.87 -51.48
C LYS A 796 33.93 47.74 -50.91
N PRO A 797 33.25 48.86 -50.58
CA PRO A 797 31.84 48.85 -50.26
C PRO A 797 31.02 48.90 -51.56
N LEU A 798 29.84 48.27 -51.54
CA LEU A 798 28.80 48.52 -52.56
C LEU A 798 28.40 50.00 -52.50
N THR A 799 28.96 50.83 -53.36
CA THR A 799 28.50 52.22 -53.52
C THR A 799 27.18 52.21 -54.29
N PRO A 800 26.05 52.64 -53.70
CA PRO A 800 24.83 52.82 -54.47
C PRO A 800 25.10 53.89 -55.53
N ALA A 801 24.81 53.62 -56.80
CA ALA A 801 24.93 54.61 -57.86
C ALA A 801 24.10 55.85 -57.50
N LYS A 802 24.77 56.95 -57.15
CA LYS A 802 24.12 58.23 -56.85
C LYS A 802 23.93 58.98 -58.17
N ILE A 803 22.68 59.27 -58.53
CA ILE A 803 22.34 60.07 -59.70
C ILE A 803 22.20 61.52 -59.26
N LYS A 804 23.02 62.42 -59.82
CA LYS A 804 22.84 63.87 -59.65
C LYS A 804 22.51 64.50 -60.99
N VAL A 805 21.54 65.42 -61.00
CA VAL A 805 21.30 66.28 -62.17
C VAL A 805 22.49 67.24 -62.25
N TYR A 806 23.35 67.02 -63.23
CA TYR A 806 24.54 67.83 -63.47
C TYR A 806 24.16 69.22 -63.99
N SER A 807 23.17 69.29 -64.88
CA SER A 807 22.57 70.56 -65.29
C SER A 807 21.15 70.36 -65.84
N LYS A 808 20.33 71.40 -65.71
CA LYS A 808 18.98 71.49 -66.29
C LYS A 808 18.91 72.74 -67.15
N LYS A 809 18.64 72.58 -68.44
CA LYS A 809 18.42 73.71 -69.35
C LYS A 809 17.01 73.61 -69.94
N THR A 810 16.23 74.68 -69.77
CA THR A 810 14.91 74.81 -70.39
C THR A 810 15.05 75.73 -71.60
N THR A 811 14.62 75.27 -72.76
CA THR A 811 14.46 76.10 -73.95
C THR A 811 13.03 75.98 -74.46
N SER A 812 12.50 76.98 -75.14
CA SER A 812 11.14 76.92 -75.69
C SER A 812 11.14 77.27 -77.17
N LYS A 813 10.37 76.53 -77.97
CA LYS A 813 10.10 76.81 -79.39
C LYS A 813 8.60 76.97 -79.57
N LYS A 814 8.17 78.13 -80.09
CA LYS A 814 6.75 78.38 -80.39
C LYS A 814 6.41 77.74 -81.74
N THR A 815 5.32 76.98 -81.78
CA THR A 815 4.72 76.46 -83.02
C THR A 815 3.30 77.02 -83.15
N LYS A 816 2.66 76.89 -84.32
CA LYS A 816 1.32 77.49 -84.58
C LYS A 816 0.28 77.15 -83.50
N ASN A 817 0.27 75.91 -82.98
CA ASN A 817 -0.78 75.43 -82.07
C ASN A 817 -0.31 75.17 -80.63
N TYR A 818 1.01 75.17 -80.37
CA TYR A 818 1.58 74.84 -79.05
C TYR A 818 2.88 75.60 -78.80
N LYS A 819 3.14 75.99 -77.54
CA LYS A 819 4.49 76.37 -77.10
C LYS A 819 5.19 75.13 -76.56
N ILE A 820 6.19 74.68 -77.29
CA ILE A 820 6.94 73.46 -76.96
C ILE A 820 8.10 73.85 -76.07
N TYR A 821 8.09 73.38 -74.83
CA TYR A 821 9.21 73.53 -73.90
C TYR A 821 10.07 72.26 -73.94
N TYR A 822 11.36 72.40 -74.22
CA TYR A 822 12.34 71.35 -74.09
C TYR A 822 13.07 71.53 -72.77
N ILE A 823 12.96 70.55 -71.88
CA ILE A 823 13.80 70.49 -70.69
C ILE A 823 14.85 69.41 -70.95
N THR A 824 16.10 69.83 -71.07
CA THR A 824 17.23 68.93 -71.21
C THR A 824 17.90 68.75 -69.85
N TYR A 825 17.89 67.52 -69.36
CA TYR A 825 18.61 67.12 -68.17
C TYR A 825 19.91 66.44 -68.58
N SER A 826 21.02 66.98 -68.12
CA SER A 826 22.30 66.30 -68.14
C SER A 826 22.43 65.54 -66.83
N ILE A 827 22.39 64.21 -66.88
CA ILE A 827 22.53 63.36 -65.70
C ILE A 827 23.92 62.73 -65.70
N LYS A 828 24.64 62.88 -64.59
CA LYS A 828 25.98 62.34 -64.41
C LYS A 828 25.92 61.16 -63.45
N ASN A 829 26.49 60.03 -63.86
CA ASN A 829 26.59 58.84 -63.01
C ASN A 829 27.81 59.00 -62.08
N TYR A 830 27.55 59.04 -60.77
CA TYR A 830 28.57 58.98 -59.73
C TYR A 830 28.55 57.55 -59.15
N GLY A 831 29.17 56.61 -59.88
CA GLY A 831 29.28 55.18 -59.57
C GLY A 831 29.68 54.34 -60.79
N GLU A 832 29.88 53.03 -60.60
CA GLU A 832 30.24 52.09 -61.69
C GLU A 832 29.15 51.96 -62.78
N LYS A 833 29.48 51.32 -63.91
CA LYS A 833 28.65 51.23 -65.14
C LYS A 833 27.25 50.67 -64.83
N THR A 834 26.19 51.43 -65.12
CA THR A 834 24.84 51.13 -64.62
C THR A 834 24.03 50.18 -65.51
N GLY A 835 23.83 48.96 -65.03
CA GLY A 835 22.80 48.02 -65.51
C GLY A 835 21.77 47.62 -64.45
N THR A 836 21.80 48.22 -63.26
CA THR A 836 21.12 47.68 -62.06
C THR A 836 19.69 48.24 -61.84
N LYS A 837 18.83 47.47 -61.17
CA LYS A 837 17.46 47.87 -60.76
C LYS A 837 17.44 49.17 -59.92
N THR A 838 18.51 49.44 -59.16
CA THR A 838 18.63 50.61 -58.26
C THR A 838 18.76 51.94 -59.01
N PHE A 839 19.57 52.01 -60.07
CA PHE A 839 19.67 53.19 -60.95
C PHE A 839 18.30 53.56 -61.55
N THR A 840 17.53 52.54 -61.92
CA THR A 840 16.17 52.69 -62.47
C THR A 840 15.20 53.27 -61.44
N LYS A 841 15.27 52.86 -60.16
CA LYS A 841 14.41 53.39 -59.09
C LYS A 841 14.71 54.87 -58.79
N SER A 842 15.99 55.25 -58.69
CA SER A 842 16.41 56.64 -58.46
C SER A 842 16.05 57.57 -59.62
N LEU A 843 16.26 57.13 -60.87
CA LEU A 843 15.90 57.91 -62.06
C LEU A 843 14.38 58.09 -62.20
N LYS A 844 13.59 57.06 -61.85
CA LYS A 844 12.13 57.13 -61.84
C LYS A 844 11.60 58.19 -60.87
N ASN A 845 12.24 58.36 -59.70
CA ASN A 845 11.86 59.37 -58.72
C ASN A 845 12.09 60.80 -59.25
N ILE A 846 13.21 61.06 -59.94
CA ILE A 846 13.50 62.37 -60.56
C ILE A 846 12.46 62.70 -61.66
N LEU A 847 12.07 61.72 -62.47
CA LEU A 847 11.11 61.93 -63.57
C LEU A 847 9.67 62.12 -63.09
N LYS A 848 9.25 61.41 -62.04
CA LYS A 848 7.91 61.58 -61.44
C LYS A 848 7.65 63.02 -60.99
N LYS A 849 8.67 63.73 -60.50
CA LYS A 849 8.58 65.15 -60.08
C LYS A 849 8.16 66.11 -61.21
N HIS A 850 8.21 65.70 -62.49
CA HIS A 850 8.12 66.62 -63.62
C HIS A 850 7.00 66.34 -64.67
N LYS A 851 6.02 65.47 -64.37
CA LYS A 851 4.75 65.24 -65.15
C LYS A 851 4.90 65.32 -66.69
N LEU A 852 5.34 64.23 -67.34
CA LEU A 852 5.92 64.24 -68.70
C LEU A 852 4.95 63.73 -69.80
N TYR A 853 5.03 64.28 -71.02
CA TYR A 853 4.09 63.94 -72.12
C TYR A 853 4.71 63.50 -73.47
N LYS A 854 6.01 63.68 -73.78
CA LYS A 854 6.71 62.98 -74.89
C LYS A 854 8.24 63.12 -74.79
N ILE A 855 9.02 62.11 -75.22
CA ILE A 855 10.50 62.13 -75.19
C ILE A 855 11.09 61.77 -76.57
N GLN A 856 12.22 62.38 -76.95
CA GLN A 856 13.04 62.01 -78.12
C GLN A 856 14.28 61.21 -77.69
N THR A 857 14.66 60.20 -78.47
CA THR A 857 15.71 59.21 -78.15
C THR A 857 17.12 59.66 -78.53
N THR A 858 18.11 59.22 -77.75
CA THR A 858 19.53 59.12 -78.13
C THR A 858 19.95 57.65 -78.07
N LYS A 859 21.02 57.27 -78.79
CA LYS A 859 21.44 55.86 -79.04
C LYS A 859 21.50 54.94 -77.80
N ASN A 860 21.70 55.49 -76.59
CA ASN A 860 21.95 54.70 -75.37
C ASN A 860 20.79 54.71 -74.35
N THR A 861 19.60 55.20 -74.71
CA THR A 861 18.47 55.30 -73.77
C THR A 861 17.22 54.59 -74.30
N LYS A 862 16.63 53.69 -73.48
CA LYS A 862 15.37 52.98 -73.79
C LYS A 862 14.24 53.46 -72.88
N TYR A 863 13.02 53.53 -73.41
CA TYR A 863 11.86 54.08 -72.70
C TYR A 863 10.64 53.17 -72.83
N ASN A 864 9.79 53.14 -71.80
CA ASN A 864 8.47 52.53 -71.83
C ASN A 864 7.46 53.47 -71.13
N TYR A 865 6.49 53.97 -71.88
CA TYR A 865 5.45 54.86 -71.38
C TYR A 865 4.17 54.08 -71.09
N ASN A 866 3.74 54.08 -69.83
CA ASN A 866 2.43 53.54 -69.47
C ASN A 866 1.37 54.64 -69.66
N LYS A 867 0.51 54.49 -70.67
CA LYS A 867 -0.54 55.48 -71.02
C LYS A 867 -1.55 55.72 -69.89
N ALA A 868 -1.93 54.69 -69.12
CA ALA A 868 -2.96 54.79 -68.08
C ALA A 868 -2.50 55.58 -66.84
N SER A 869 -1.28 55.30 -66.35
CA SER A 869 -0.73 55.96 -65.15
C SER A 869 -0.01 57.28 -65.43
N LYS A 870 0.21 57.63 -66.71
CA LYS A 870 1.06 58.75 -67.17
C LYS A 870 2.49 58.70 -66.61
N ILE A 871 2.97 57.53 -66.17
CA ILE A 871 4.34 57.34 -65.66
C ILE A 871 5.23 56.83 -66.79
N LEU A 872 6.27 57.60 -67.10
CA LEU A 872 7.31 57.18 -68.03
C LEU A 872 8.47 56.49 -67.30
N LYS A 873 8.76 55.24 -67.67
CA LYS A 873 9.97 54.54 -67.22
C LYS A 873 11.05 54.75 -68.28
N THR A 874 12.20 55.32 -67.89
CA THR A 874 13.39 55.36 -68.74
C THR A 874 14.51 54.55 -68.12
N MET A 875 15.32 53.92 -68.97
CA MET A 875 16.57 53.28 -68.58
C MET A 875 17.67 53.76 -69.53
N VAL A 876 18.73 54.32 -68.97
CA VAL A 876 20.00 54.49 -69.69
C VAL A 876 20.77 53.19 -69.46
N LYS A 877 21.07 52.46 -70.53
CA LYS A 877 21.88 51.24 -70.42
C LYS A 877 23.35 51.59 -70.55
N ASN A 878 24.19 50.99 -69.71
CA ASN A 878 25.64 51.00 -69.85
C ASN A 878 26.28 52.41 -69.74
N LEU A 879 25.72 53.30 -68.91
CA LEU A 879 26.31 54.62 -68.67
C LEU A 879 27.58 54.48 -67.81
N ALA A 880 28.74 54.67 -68.43
CA ALA A 880 30.03 54.59 -67.75
C ALA A 880 30.20 55.70 -66.68
N TYR A 881 31.02 55.42 -65.68
CA TYR A 881 31.33 56.34 -64.59
C TYR A 881 31.76 57.72 -65.13
N ASN A 882 31.26 58.79 -64.50
CA ASN A 882 31.50 60.19 -64.87
C ASN A 882 31.05 60.62 -66.27
N LYS A 883 30.46 59.73 -67.08
CA LYS A 883 29.86 60.13 -68.36
C LYS A 883 28.49 60.77 -68.13
N ILE A 884 28.20 61.81 -68.91
CA ILE A 884 26.94 62.54 -68.87
C ILE A 884 26.03 61.98 -69.96
N ALA A 885 24.84 61.51 -69.57
CA ALA A 885 23.77 61.23 -70.52
C ALA A 885 22.85 62.46 -70.63
N LYS A 886 22.48 62.82 -71.86
CA LYS A 886 21.51 63.88 -72.13
C LYS A 886 20.13 63.28 -72.32
N LEU A 887 19.21 63.67 -71.44
CA LEU A 887 17.79 63.34 -71.52
C LEU A 887 17.00 64.58 -71.92
N LYS A 888 16.45 64.60 -73.13
CA LYS A 888 15.63 65.72 -73.64
C LYS A 888 14.15 65.38 -73.52
N ILE A 889 13.44 66.08 -72.64
CA ILE A 889 12.01 65.88 -72.41
C ILE A 889 11.23 67.02 -73.07
N THR A 890 10.22 66.68 -73.85
CA THR A 890 9.35 67.65 -74.52
C THR A 890 8.05 67.78 -73.73
N VAL A 891 7.77 68.99 -73.27
CA VAL A 891 6.51 69.33 -72.60
C VAL A 891 5.75 70.28 -73.51
N TYR A 892 4.54 69.86 -73.88
CA TYR A 892 3.61 70.68 -74.65
C TYR A 892 2.75 71.43 -73.64
N LYS A 893 2.87 72.75 -73.61
CA LYS A 893 1.87 73.59 -72.95
C LYS A 893 0.97 74.11 -74.06
N LYS A 894 -0.33 73.76 -73.99
CA LYS A 894 -1.35 74.40 -74.85
C LYS A 894 -1.23 75.90 -74.58
N ALA A 895 -1.04 76.68 -75.64
CA ALA A 895 -0.69 78.09 -75.53
C ALA A 895 -1.77 78.85 -74.76
#